data_AF-A0A7D8Z3K5-F1
#
_entry.id   AF-A0A7D8Z3K5-F1
#
_cell.length_a   1.000
_cell.length_b   1.000
_cell.length_c   1.000
_cell.angle_alpha   90.00
_cell.angle_beta   90.00
_cell.angle_gamma   90.00
#
_symmetry.space_group_name_H-M   'P 1'
#
loop_
_entity.id
_entity.type
_entity.pdbx_description
1 polymer ?
#
loop_
_entity_poly.entity_id
_entity_poly.type
_entity_poly.pdbx_seq_one_letter_code
_entity_poly.pdbx_strand_id
1 'polypeptide(L)'
;MWHRLTQPANARAFHGLFQPLAVRTTKAEVIDEFHIPQQTRYVVPIDLSNIESHYYFDTLERQRERLGRGEVSVGSSLRHLRQICTHIQVGALNATTANRPIDRADRLHLGRQLMTMEEALSKMRIDHENEYIAQSRQHMRALVRKAQLLILDDRDPGDIERNQWMALALYEKARDEGSKILEPAQAQLAAIIGDREDSVDETELDKAASQQEKERVRSIMAARTVIRETLIIIHQAWFLEGDIHHVQKSEDKEVLAYKTAEAVRKDILARPLKIAGRQAESMIAVIERSPALSSMSELQTIDTRRSGGLASGSTIGEINSLLKILNDNAVLVFNWRNKVVDLLKLPLEADEDKVPDVGQGQDVENPEEEYYAEALKAQGDVEAYLTAYASAIADRKEMLLEERSVLATHDARMVKKRTTRAARDAQDGVDEIPLNDVEDLTLRLMMERQAFRDRRREEDCERPLKALLIELSAIVHGQYRAEEIQIAKTAAEAIRAFVNKQSELVEKLNKELDLFRVAFNKRVVYFAALQEVSDSVAAPFFKDLGRDIAIVDKQITDGEVVLARMAVRGRYLNFLGSQDNINQDAHSECSICFGTSDDEYAILLNCGHAFCVSCFREYRKAAHVGRKCATCQTPIKDKFTRIRLNRPAPDDVDKPEGSGSGEAEMPEAEKEVEPEDDEDAAEREAQKERETRAADLEKLNMMPFDRQRAIFAMDMMGEFGSKINFLIKHLHYYRSTRPNTRHVVFSNWADSLSIVERALSINRIKYVSFDSNTKSNNVVEEFHRDPSISVFLLHAERESAGLTLTSCEVVHLLEPVLQHSFELQAIGRVDRLGQNKETTVYCYATMETVEARILSEGVRNGTSIYLADAQEDERVVAAMENVAHAAQRGGDVTTNVVNADQMLKLIM
;
A
#
# COMPACT_ATOMS: atom_id res chain seq x y z
N MET A 1 -1.57 49.32 49.53
CA MET A 1 -0.93 48.17 50.23
C MET A 1 0.38 47.77 49.56
N TRP A 2 0.37 47.45 48.26
CA TRP A 2 1.56 47.10 47.47
C TRP A 2 2.70 48.15 47.52
N HIS A 3 2.36 49.44 47.45
CA HIS A 3 3.32 50.54 47.56
C HIS A 3 3.98 50.67 48.96
N ARG A 4 3.36 50.14 50.01
CA ARG A 4 3.95 50.13 51.37
C ARG A 4 4.86 48.92 51.58
N LEU A 5 4.55 47.78 50.95
CA LEU A 5 5.34 46.55 51.00
C LEU A 5 6.67 46.65 50.22
N THR A 6 6.71 47.50 49.19
CA THR A 6 7.90 47.75 48.34
C THR A 6 8.86 48.81 48.89
N GLN A 7 8.57 49.38 50.07
CA GLN A 7 9.49 50.31 50.72
C GLN A 7 10.69 49.58 51.33
N PRO A 8 11.92 50.15 51.27
CA PRO A 8 13.13 49.49 51.76
C PRO A 8 13.06 49.02 53.22
N ALA A 9 12.36 49.77 54.08
CA ALA A 9 12.17 49.42 55.49
C ALA A 9 11.37 48.13 55.70
N ASN A 10 10.47 47.80 54.76
CA ASN A 10 9.60 46.63 54.84
C ASN A 10 10.13 45.45 54.01
N ALA A 11 11.30 45.57 53.39
CA ALA A 11 11.86 44.55 52.51
C ALA A 11 12.07 43.20 53.20
N ARG A 12 12.48 43.17 54.48
CA ARG A 12 12.62 41.92 55.25
C ARG A 12 11.28 41.26 55.55
N ALA A 13 10.25 42.04 55.89
CA ALA A 13 8.92 41.52 56.13
C ALA A 13 8.25 41.03 54.83
N PHE A 14 8.45 41.76 53.73
CA PHE A 14 8.01 41.34 52.41
C PHE A 14 8.75 40.08 51.96
N HIS A 15 10.07 40.00 52.13
CA HIS A 15 10.83 38.78 51.82
C HIS A 15 10.34 37.60 52.67
N GLY A 16 10.15 37.76 53.98
CA GLY A 16 9.64 36.69 54.85
C GLY A 16 8.23 36.23 54.51
N LEU A 17 7.35 37.13 54.04
CA LEU A 17 6.00 36.78 53.58
C LEU A 17 6.00 36.18 52.16
N PHE A 18 6.79 36.75 51.27
CA PHE A 18 6.78 36.46 49.84
C PHE A 18 7.64 35.24 49.50
N GLN A 19 8.74 34.98 50.21
CA GLN A 19 9.57 33.79 50.04
C GLN A 19 8.77 32.48 50.11
N PRO A 20 7.94 32.23 51.14
CA PRO A 20 7.13 31.01 51.20
C PRO A 20 5.99 30.99 50.19
N LEU A 21 5.61 32.11 49.55
CA LEU A 21 4.54 32.17 48.53
C LEU A 21 5.06 32.14 47.09
N ALA A 22 6.25 32.69 46.84
CA ALA A 22 6.84 32.90 45.52
C ALA A 22 7.92 31.87 45.17
N VAL A 23 8.55 31.24 46.17
CA VAL A 23 9.50 30.13 45.98
C VAL A 23 8.78 28.81 46.28
N ARG A 24 7.66 28.60 45.60
CA ARG A 24 6.93 27.32 45.56
C ARG A 24 7.07 26.80 44.15
N THR A 25 8.14 26.04 43.92
CA THR A 25 8.57 25.68 42.56
C THR A 25 8.33 24.21 42.23
N THR A 26 7.95 23.42 43.24
CA THR A 26 7.65 22.00 43.09
C THR A 26 6.17 21.73 43.35
N LYS A 27 5.58 20.77 42.63
CA LYS A 27 4.19 20.36 42.84
C LYS A 27 3.95 19.88 44.29
N ALA A 28 4.97 19.27 44.90
CA ALA A 28 4.91 18.77 46.28
C ALA A 28 4.66 19.87 47.32
N GLU A 29 5.17 21.09 47.11
CA GLU A 29 5.02 22.22 48.06
C GLU A 29 3.62 22.85 48.05
N VAL A 30 2.78 22.51 47.06
CA VAL A 30 1.46 23.12 46.82
C VAL A 30 0.35 22.09 46.65
N ILE A 31 0.64 20.79 46.72
CA ILE A 31 -0.33 19.72 46.46
C ILE A 31 -1.53 19.77 47.42
N ASP A 32 -1.29 20.14 48.68
CA ASP A 32 -2.33 20.28 49.71
C ASP A 32 -3.25 21.50 49.49
N GLU A 33 -2.86 22.44 48.62
CA GLU A 33 -3.61 23.66 48.33
C GLU A 33 -4.48 23.55 47.07
N PHE A 34 -4.32 22.48 46.27
CA PHE A 34 -5.07 22.26 45.04
C PHE A 34 -5.84 20.93 45.08
N HIS A 35 -7.12 20.96 44.71
CA HIS A 35 -7.88 19.75 44.47
C HIS A 35 -7.61 19.26 43.04
N ILE A 36 -6.56 18.45 42.86
CA ILE A 36 -6.26 17.78 41.59
C ILE A 36 -7.10 16.49 41.54
N PRO A 37 -7.89 16.24 40.48
CA PRO A 37 -8.65 15.00 40.34
C PRO A 37 -7.74 13.77 40.36
N GLN A 38 -8.25 12.65 40.87
CA GLN A 38 -7.48 11.42 41.00
C GLN A 38 -6.95 10.95 39.63
N GLN A 39 -5.67 10.58 39.60
CA GLN A 39 -5.02 9.97 38.45
C GLN A 39 -4.89 8.46 38.65
N THR A 40 -5.20 7.67 37.62
CA THR A 40 -5.07 6.22 37.62
C THR A 40 -4.24 5.76 36.42
N ARG A 41 -3.29 4.86 36.63
CA ARG A 41 -2.38 4.38 35.58
C ARG A 41 -2.39 2.86 35.51
N TYR A 42 -2.54 2.32 34.31
CA TYR A 42 -2.59 0.88 34.07
C TYR A 42 -1.62 0.46 32.98
N VAL A 43 -1.00 -0.71 33.18
CA VAL A 43 -0.35 -1.46 32.10
C VAL A 43 -1.38 -2.35 31.43
N VAL A 44 -1.47 -2.26 30.10
CA VAL A 44 -2.34 -3.07 29.27
C VAL A 44 -1.49 -4.17 28.64
N PRO A 45 -1.57 -5.42 29.13
CA PRO A 45 -0.86 -6.53 28.52
C PRO A 45 -1.50 -6.84 27.16
N ILE A 46 -0.67 -6.88 26.13
CA ILE A 46 -1.07 -7.26 24.77
C ILE A 46 -0.32 -8.52 24.38
N ASP A 47 -1.08 -9.56 24.05
CA ASP A 47 -0.52 -10.76 23.46
C ASP A 47 -0.43 -10.56 21.95
N LEU A 48 0.80 -10.71 21.43
CA LEU A 48 1.02 -10.73 19.99
C LEU A 48 0.30 -11.94 19.39
N SER A 49 -0.29 -11.76 18.20
CA SER A 49 -0.81 -12.89 17.44
C SER A 49 0.32 -13.89 17.13
N ASN A 50 0.00 -15.16 16.91
CA ASN A 50 1.00 -16.18 16.57
C ASN A 50 1.91 -15.76 15.40
N ILE A 51 1.36 -14.99 14.46
CA ILE A 51 2.05 -14.45 13.29
C ILE A 51 3.04 -13.34 13.70
N GLU A 52 2.58 -12.37 14.51
CA GLU A 52 3.43 -11.29 15.02
C GLU A 52 4.52 -11.82 15.95
N SER A 53 4.19 -12.76 16.84
CA SER A 53 5.15 -13.43 17.72
C SER A 53 6.23 -14.13 16.92
N HIS A 54 5.87 -14.92 15.91
CA HIS A 54 6.86 -15.59 15.07
C HIS A 54 7.77 -14.59 14.34
N TYR A 55 7.21 -13.53 13.75
CA TYR A 55 7.99 -12.51 13.06
C TYR A 55 8.93 -11.76 14.02
N TYR A 56 8.44 -11.45 15.22
CA TYR A 56 9.20 -10.80 16.27
C TYR A 56 10.38 -11.67 16.73
N PHE A 57 10.16 -12.95 17.04
CA PHE A 57 11.21 -13.86 17.51
C PHE A 57 12.25 -14.19 16.42
N ASP A 58 11.83 -14.41 15.16
CA ASP A 58 12.74 -14.57 14.02
C ASP A 58 13.60 -13.30 13.82
N THR A 59 13.00 -12.12 13.98
CA THR A 59 13.76 -10.86 13.93
C THR A 59 14.71 -10.71 15.11
N LEU A 60 14.29 -11.09 16.32
CA LEU A 60 15.12 -11.07 17.52
C LEU A 60 16.37 -11.94 17.36
N GLU A 61 16.21 -13.17 16.86
CA GLU A 61 17.34 -14.08 16.58
C GLU A 61 18.31 -13.47 15.57
N ARG A 62 17.80 -12.92 14.45
CA ARG A 62 18.65 -12.25 13.45
C ARG A 62 19.38 -11.03 14.03
N GLN A 63 18.72 -10.24 14.87
CA GLN A 63 19.36 -9.09 15.52
C GLN A 63 20.44 -9.55 16.50
N ARG A 64 20.23 -10.63 17.26
CA ARG A 64 21.25 -11.24 18.14
C ARG A 64 22.47 -11.72 17.35
N GLU A 65 22.27 -12.41 16.23
CA GLU A 65 23.37 -12.84 15.36
C GLU A 65 24.16 -11.65 14.80
N ARG A 66 23.47 -10.62 14.32
CA ARG A 66 24.10 -9.40 13.77
C ARG A 66 24.84 -8.60 14.83
N LEU A 67 24.31 -8.53 16.05
CA LEU A 67 24.99 -7.93 17.19
C LEU A 67 26.24 -8.72 17.59
N GLY A 68 26.16 -10.05 17.61
CA GLY A 68 27.31 -10.94 17.85
C GLY A 68 28.41 -10.80 16.79
N ARG A 69 28.06 -10.40 15.56
CA ARG A 69 29.01 -10.09 14.47
C ARG A 69 29.46 -8.62 14.43
N GLY A 70 28.90 -7.75 15.28
CA GLY A 70 29.20 -6.31 15.28
C GLY A 70 28.66 -5.53 14.07
N GLU A 71 27.69 -6.08 13.32
CA GLU A 71 27.15 -5.47 12.10
C GLU A 71 26.14 -4.34 12.38
N VAL A 72 25.58 -4.27 13.59
CA VAL A 72 24.49 -3.36 13.98
C VAL A 72 24.73 -2.84 15.40
N SER A 73 24.25 -1.64 15.71
CA SER A 73 24.31 -1.09 17.07
C SER A 73 23.16 -1.60 17.96
N VAL A 74 23.39 -1.77 19.26
CA VAL A 74 22.38 -2.18 20.25
C VAL A 74 21.14 -1.28 20.18
N GLY A 75 21.35 0.05 20.10
CA GLY A 75 20.26 1.01 20.00
C GLY A 75 19.42 0.86 18.73
N SER A 76 20.04 0.59 17.58
CA SER A 76 19.30 0.33 16.33
C SER A 76 18.51 -0.98 16.37
N SER A 77 19.06 -2.04 16.97
CA SER A 77 18.36 -3.31 17.13
C SER A 77 17.17 -3.19 18.08
N LEU A 78 17.35 -2.49 19.22
CA LEU A 78 16.28 -2.26 20.19
C LEU A 78 15.14 -1.43 19.59
N ARG A 79 15.48 -0.37 18.84
CA ARG A 79 14.49 0.44 18.09
C ARG A 79 13.68 -0.43 17.12
N HIS A 80 14.35 -1.27 16.34
CA HIS A 80 13.70 -2.14 15.37
C HIS A 80 12.73 -3.13 16.04
N LEU A 81 13.15 -3.77 17.13
CA LEU A 81 12.32 -4.71 17.88
C LEU A 81 11.08 -4.03 18.48
N ARG A 82 11.25 -2.84 19.08
CA ARG A 82 10.14 -2.04 19.63
C ARG A 82 9.16 -1.57 18.55
N GLN A 83 9.64 -1.24 17.35
CA GLN A 83 8.76 -0.90 16.23
C GLN A 83 7.86 -2.07 15.84
N ILE A 84 8.40 -3.29 15.77
CA ILE A 84 7.62 -4.50 15.47
C ILE A 84 6.55 -4.76 16.53
N CYS A 85 6.86 -4.54 17.81
CA CYS A 85 5.90 -4.65 18.91
C CYS A 85 4.67 -3.74 18.74
N THR A 86 4.83 -2.59 18.06
CA THR A 86 3.69 -1.72 17.74
C THR A 86 2.93 -2.18 16.51
N HIS A 87 3.64 -2.51 15.43
CA HIS A 87 3.11 -3.15 14.22
C HIS A 87 4.25 -3.64 13.31
N ILE A 88 4.07 -4.78 12.64
CA ILE A 88 5.07 -5.37 11.73
C ILE A 88 5.51 -4.41 10.61
N GLN A 89 4.56 -3.66 10.02
CA GLN A 89 4.87 -2.72 8.94
C GLN A 89 5.79 -1.56 9.40
N VAL A 90 5.72 -1.19 10.67
CA VAL A 90 6.56 -0.11 11.23
C VAL A 90 8.02 -0.56 11.29
N GLY A 91 8.27 -1.83 11.64
CA GLY A 91 9.61 -2.42 11.59
C GLY A 91 10.14 -2.64 10.16
N ALA A 92 9.26 -2.99 9.22
CA ALA A 92 9.64 -3.28 7.84
C ALA A 92 10.06 -2.03 7.03
N LEU A 93 9.50 -0.85 7.32
CA LEU A 93 9.78 0.39 6.60
C LEU A 93 11.18 0.96 6.85
N ASN A 94 11.80 0.65 8.00
CA ASN A 94 13.12 1.16 8.41
C ASN A 94 14.30 0.23 8.07
N ALA A 95 14.08 -0.91 7.42
CA ALA A 95 15.16 -1.72 6.83
C ALA A 95 15.86 -1.02 5.64
N THR A 96 15.43 0.19 5.31
CA THR A 96 15.76 1.02 4.15
C THR A 96 17.07 1.82 4.24
N THR A 97 17.87 1.68 5.30
CA THR A 97 19.21 2.31 5.36
C THR A 97 20.29 1.54 4.58
N ALA A 98 19.97 0.40 3.98
CA ALA A 98 20.80 -0.23 2.96
C ALA A 98 20.13 -0.07 1.58
N ASN A 99 20.76 0.69 0.69
CA ASN A 99 20.36 0.96 -0.71
C ASN A 99 20.01 -0.32 -1.51
N ARG A 100 18.79 -0.82 -1.37
CA ARG A 100 18.18 -1.76 -2.33
C ARG A 100 16.74 -1.31 -2.63
N PRO A 101 16.33 -1.24 -3.91
CA PRO A 101 14.93 -1.03 -4.26
C PRO A 101 14.14 -2.25 -3.77
N ILE A 102 13.03 -2.00 -3.08
CA ILE A 102 12.07 -3.03 -2.68
C ILE A 102 11.43 -3.59 -3.95
N ASP A 103 11.69 -4.86 -4.24
CA ASP A 103 10.96 -5.60 -5.26
C ASP A 103 9.51 -5.78 -4.78
N ARG A 104 8.52 -5.72 -5.69
CA ARG A 104 7.08 -5.85 -5.33
C ARG A 104 6.76 -7.16 -4.59
N ALA A 105 7.68 -8.12 -4.63
CA ALA A 105 7.64 -9.38 -3.90
C ALA A 105 7.90 -9.29 -2.39
N ASP A 106 8.53 -8.21 -1.89
CA ASP A 106 8.81 -8.07 -0.45
C ASP A 106 7.64 -7.43 0.33
N ARG A 107 6.60 -6.99 -0.38
CA ARG A 107 5.27 -6.74 0.20
C ARG A 107 4.40 -8.00 0.11
N LEU A 108 4.82 -9.11 0.69
CA LEU A 108 4.03 -10.34 0.65
C LEU A 108 3.86 -11.01 2.01
N HIS A 109 2.60 -10.96 2.45
CA HIS A 109 1.85 -12.10 2.96
C HIS A 109 2.20 -12.63 4.35
N LEU A 110 2.00 -11.83 5.39
CA LEU A 110 1.74 -12.36 6.73
C LEU A 110 0.27 -12.78 6.87
N GLY A 111 0.01 -13.96 6.34
CA GLY A 111 -1.26 -14.68 6.40
C GLY A 111 -0.98 -16.16 6.15
N ARG A 112 -0.08 -16.76 6.95
CA ARG A 112 -0.05 -18.22 7.08
C ARG A 112 -0.95 -18.57 8.25
N GLN A 113 -2.21 -18.80 7.92
CA GLN A 113 -3.10 -19.65 8.69
C GLN A 113 -2.35 -20.95 9.03
N LEU A 114 -2.57 -21.46 10.24
CA LEU A 114 -2.33 -22.87 10.53
C LEU A 114 -3.14 -23.67 9.51
N MET A 115 -2.47 -24.27 8.53
CA MET A 115 -3.13 -25.03 7.48
C MET A 115 -3.36 -26.46 7.97
N THR A 116 -4.53 -27.00 7.66
CA THR A 116 -4.73 -28.45 7.73
C THR A 116 -3.80 -29.15 6.74
N MET A 117 -3.58 -30.46 6.89
CA MET A 117 -2.81 -31.24 5.90
C MET A 117 -3.40 -31.07 4.49
N GLU A 118 -4.73 -31.08 4.37
CA GLU A 118 -5.44 -30.90 3.11
C GLU A 118 -5.18 -29.51 2.49
N GLU A 119 -5.29 -28.44 3.27
CA GLU A 119 -5.01 -27.07 2.81
C GLU A 119 -3.54 -26.89 2.40
N ALA A 120 -2.62 -27.48 3.16
CA ALA A 120 -1.20 -27.42 2.88
C ALA A 120 -0.82 -28.17 1.59
N LEU A 121 -1.37 -29.37 1.39
CA LEU A 121 -1.17 -30.15 0.15
C LEU A 121 -1.82 -29.48 -1.06
N SER A 122 -3.03 -28.92 -0.89
CA SER A 122 -3.72 -28.16 -1.95
C SER A 122 -2.89 -26.95 -2.37
N LYS A 123 -2.36 -26.19 -1.40
CA LYS A 123 -1.45 -25.07 -1.68
C LYS A 123 -0.17 -25.51 -2.39
N MET A 124 0.46 -26.60 -1.93
CA MET A 124 1.67 -27.12 -2.57
C MET A 124 1.42 -27.56 -4.02
N ARG A 125 0.24 -28.10 -4.32
CA ARG A 125 -0.17 -28.44 -5.68
C ARG A 125 -0.34 -27.20 -6.55
N ILE A 126 -1.05 -26.17 -6.06
CA ILE A 126 -1.24 -24.90 -6.77
C ILE A 126 0.12 -24.21 -7.02
N ASP A 127 0.98 -24.13 -6.00
CA ASP A 127 2.31 -23.52 -6.12
C ASP A 127 3.17 -24.28 -7.16
N HIS A 128 3.13 -25.62 -7.14
CA HIS A 128 3.83 -26.46 -8.11
C HIS A 128 3.30 -26.30 -9.53
N GLU A 129 1.98 -26.24 -9.71
CA GLU A 129 1.33 -26.03 -11.00
C GLU A 129 1.70 -24.67 -11.60
N ASN A 130 1.67 -23.61 -10.80
CA ASN A 130 2.11 -22.28 -11.21
C ASN A 130 3.60 -22.26 -11.61
N GLU A 131 4.47 -22.93 -10.84
CA GLU A 131 5.90 -23.05 -11.17
C GLU A 131 6.10 -23.86 -12.46
N TYR A 132 5.33 -24.93 -12.66
CA TYR A 132 5.38 -25.76 -13.87
C TYR A 132 4.97 -24.97 -15.12
N ILE A 133 3.87 -24.21 -15.04
CA ILE A 133 3.40 -23.33 -16.14
C ILE A 133 4.47 -22.27 -16.45
N ALA A 134 5.08 -21.67 -15.43
CA ALA A 134 6.15 -20.68 -15.62
C ALA A 134 7.37 -21.27 -16.34
N GLN A 135 7.83 -22.45 -15.90
CA GLN A 135 8.96 -23.16 -16.53
C GLN A 135 8.63 -23.61 -17.96
N SER A 136 7.42 -24.11 -18.21
CA SER A 136 7.01 -24.52 -19.56
C SER A 136 6.94 -23.34 -20.52
N ARG A 137 6.44 -22.16 -20.08
CA ARG A 137 6.49 -20.94 -20.92
C ARG A 137 7.91 -20.49 -21.23
N GLN A 138 8.83 -20.58 -20.27
CA GLN A 138 10.24 -20.27 -20.51
C GLN A 138 10.85 -21.23 -21.53
N HIS A 139 10.52 -22.52 -21.43
CA HIS A 139 10.95 -23.53 -22.39
C HIS A 139 10.39 -23.27 -23.80
N MET A 140 9.08 -23.02 -23.93
CA MET A 140 8.46 -22.70 -25.23
C MET A 140 9.07 -21.44 -25.87
N ARG A 141 9.33 -20.38 -25.10
CA ARG A 141 10.03 -19.19 -25.60
C ARG A 141 11.45 -19.50 -26.09
N ALA A 142 12.17 -20.40 -25.41
CA ALA A 142 13.48 -20.85 -25.87
C ALA A 142 13.40 -21.65 -27.18
N LEU A 143 12.37 -22.49 -27.35
CA LEU A 143 12.11 -23.21 -28.62
C LEU A 143 11.88 -22.24 -29.78
N VAL A 144 10.95 -21.29 -29.61
CA VAL A 144 10.65 -20.24 -30.61
C VAL A 144 11.91 -19.43 -30.92
N ARG A 145 12.65 -19.03 -29.89
CA ARG A 145 13.88 -18.25 -30.06
C ARG A 145 14.96 -19.01 -30.82
N LYS A 146 15.15 -20.31 -30.54
CA LYS A 146 16.09 -21.16 -31.27
C LYS A 146 15.69 -21.27 -32.74
N ALA A 147 14.40 -21.48 -33.01
CA ALA A 147 13.88 -21.54 -34.37
C ALA A 147 14.20 -20.25 -35.15
N GLN A 148 13.95 -19.08 -34.58
CA GLN A 148 14.28 -17.80 -35.22
C GLN A 148 15.80 -17.63 -35.48
N LEU A 149 16.66 -18.04 -34.54
CA LEU A 149 18.11 -17.97 -34.74
C LEU A 149 18.61 -18.93 -35.83
N LEU A 150 18.00 -20.12 -35.94
CA LEU A 150 18.32 -21.09 -36.99
C LEU A 150 17.95 -20.57 -38.39
N ILE A 151 16.83 -19.85 -38.51
CA ILE A 151 16.39 -19.24 -39.78
C ILE A 151 17.38 -18.18 -40.26
N LEU A 152 18.04 -17.47 -39.34
CA LEU A 152 19.04 -16.44 -39.64
C LEU A 152 20.44 -17.00 -39.90
N ASP A 153 20.64 -18.31 -39.77
CA ASP A 153 21.94 -18.96 -39.93
C ASP A 153 22.25 -19.30 -41.39
N ASP A 154 22.74 -18.28 -42.11
CA ASP A 154 23.07 -18.34 -43.55
C ASP A 154 24.51 -18.80 -43.85
N ARG A 155 25.18 -19.47 -42.90
CA ARG A 155 26.61 -19.83 -43.04
C ARG A 155 26.88 -20.82 -44.19
N ASP A 156 25.96 -21.74 -44.48
CA ASP A 156 26.09 -22.74 -45.56
C ASP A 156 24.74 -23.00 -46.28
N PRO A 157 24.68 -22.97 -47.63
CA PRO A 157 23.43 -23.14 -48.40
C PRO A 157 22.73 -24.49 -48.19
N GLY A 158 23.48 -25.56 -47.90
CA GLY A 158 22.93 -26.89 -47.63
C GLY A 158 22.32 -27.03 -46.23
N ASP A 159 22.65 -26.13 -45.30
CA ASP A 159 22.08 -26.11 -43.96
C ASP A 159 20.80 -25.26 -43.87
N ILE A 160 20.49 -24.42 -44.88
CA ILE A 160 19.28 -23.57 -44.88
C ILE A 160 18.00 -24.42 -44.84
N GLU A 161 17.84 -25.38 -45.77
CA GLU A 161 16.65 -26.25 -45.81
C GLU A 161 16.53 -27.09 -44.52
N ARG A 162 17.67 -27.56 -44.00
CA ARG A 162 17.73 -28.30 -42.74
C ARG A 162 17.32 -27.43 -41.56
N ASN A 163 17.82 -26.20 -41.48
CA ASN A 163 17.52 -25.24 -40.42
C ASN A 163 16.05 -24.84 -40.45
N GLN A 164 15.46 -24.64 -41.63
CA GLN A 164 14.02 -24.40 -41.80
C GLN A 164 13.18 -25.59 -41.31
N TRP A 165 13.55 -26.81 -41.69
CA TRP A 165 12.84 -28.01 -41.21
C TRP A 165 12.94 -28.18 -39.69
N MET A 166 14.12 -27.92 -39.12
CA MET A 166 14.31 -27.92 -37.67
C MET A 166 13.50 -26.81 -36.98
N ALA A 167 13.40 -25.61 -37.57
CA ALA A 167 12.60 -24.51 -37.06
C ALA A 167 11.10 -24.86 -37.04
N LEU A 168 10.57 -25.45 -38.12
CA LEU A 168 9.19 -25.94 -38.19
C LEU A 168 8.89 -26.97 -37.07
N ALA A 169 9.79 -27.93 -36.85
CA ALA A 169 9.62 -28.92 -35.79
C ALA A 169 9.66 -28.29 -34.38
N LEU A 170 10.45 -27.24 -34.18
CA LEU A 170 10.49 -26.49 -32.92
C LEU A 170 9.21 -25.67 -32.69
N TYR A 171 8.65 -25.06 -33.74
CA TYR A 171 7.36 -24.36 -33.67
C TYR A 171 6.21 -25.32 -33.37
N GLU A 172 6.16 -26.48 -34.04
CA GLU A 172 5.18 -27.54 -33.76
C GLU A 172 5.26 -27.99 -32.30
N LYS A 173 6.47 -28.26 -31.79
CA LYS A 173 6.67 -28.64 -30.39
C LYS A 173 6.22 -27.57 -29.41
N ALA A 174 6.50 -26.29 -29.69
CA ALA A 174 6.06 -25.18 -28.85
C ALA A 174 4.52 -25.08 -28.81
N ARG A 175 3.84 -25.29 -29.95
CA ARG A 175 2.37 -25.32 -30.00
C ARG A 175 1.78 -26.50 -29.25
N ASP A 176 2.37 -27.69 -29.37
CA ASP A 176 1.92 -28.89 -28.65
C ASP A 176 2.04 -28.73 -27.13
N GLU A 177 3.11 -28.10 -26.65
CA GLU A 177 3.28 -27.75 -25.24
C GLU A 177 2.27 -26.68 -24.81
N GLY A 178 2.03 -25.66 -25.65
CA GLY A 178 1.07 -24.60 -25.39
C GLY A 178 -0.36 -25.12 -25.26
N SER A 179 -0.80 -25.99 -26.18
CA SER A 179 -2.16 -26.57 -26.18
C SER A 179 -2.44 -27.39 -24.92
N LYS A 180 -1.45 -28.13 -24.40
CA LYS A 180 -1.57 -28.90 -23.14
C LYS A 180 -1.77 -28.02 -21.90
N ILE A 181 -1.34 -26.76 -21.95
CA ILE A 181 -1.56 -25.78 -20.86
C ILE A 181 -2.87 -25.01 -21.08
N LEU A 182 -3.18 -24.70 -22.34
CA LEU A 182 -4.33 -23.88 -22.71
C LEU A 182 -5.66 -24.56 -22.36
N GLU A 183 -5.82 -25.85 -22.68
CA GLU A 183 -7.05 -26.60 -22.43
C GLU A 183 -7.46 -26.61 -20.93
N PRO A 184 -6.60 -27.00 -19.97
CA PRO A 184 -6.92 -26.90 -18.54
C PRO A 184 -7.21 -25.48 -18.07
N ALA A 185 -6.43 -24.49 -18.53
CA ALA A 185 -6.59 -23.11 -18.11
C ALA A 185 -7.91 -22.50 -18.59
N GLN A 186 -8.33 -22.80 -19.82
CA GLN A 186 -9.64 -22.40 -20.36
C GLN A 186 -10.79 -23.09 -19.61
N ALA A 187 -10.67 -24.38 -19.33
CA ALA A 187 -11.67 -25.11 -18.54
C ALA A 187 -11.80 -24.56 -17.12
N GLN A 188 -10.67 -24.23 -16.46
CA GLN A 188 -10.67 -23.61 -15.14
C GLN A 188 -11.30 -22.21 -15.18
N LEU A 189 -10.97 -21.40 -16.20
CA LEU A 189 -11.55 -20.08 -16.39
C LEU A 189 -13.07 -20.16 -16.58
N ALA A 190 -13.55 -21.08 -17.43
CA ALA A 190 -14.96 -21.32 -17.66
C ALA A 190 -15.68 -21.77 -16.38
N ALA A 191 -15.06 -22.65 -15.59
CA ALA A 191 -15.61 -23.09 -14.31
C ALA A 191 -15.74 -21.96 -13.27
N ILE A 192 -14.77 -21.04 -13.23
CA ILE A 192 -14.78 -19.93 -12.27
C ILE A 192 -15.72 -18.80 -12.72
N ILE A 193 -15.82 -18.53 -14.02
CA ILE A 193 -16.65 -17.45 -14.57
C ILE A 193 -18.13 -17.86 -14.65
N GLY A 194 -18.43 -19.12 -15.01
CA GLY A 194 -19.79 -19.55 -15.33
C GLY A 194 -20.40 -18.68 -16.45
N ASP A 195 -21.68 -18.33 -16.33
CA ASP A 195 -22.39 -17.47 -17.31
C ASP A 195 -22.07 -15.96 -17.18
N ARG A 196 -21.16 -15.54 -16.29
CA ARG A 196 -20.87 -14.12 -15.99
C ARG A 196 -19.56 -13.65 -16.65
N GLU A 197 -19.42 -13.80 -17.96
CA GLU A 197 -18.21 -13.40 -18.71
C GLU A 197 -17.82 -11.93 -18.54
N ASP A 198 -18.78 -11.06 -18.22
CA ASP A 198 -18.71 -9.63 -18.56
C ASP A 198 -18.39 -8.65 -17.42
N SER A 199 -18.25 -9.08 -16.17
CA SER A 199 -18.26 -8.15 -15.01
C SER A 199 -16.99 -8.06 -14.17
N VAL A 200 -15.91 -8.78 -14.49
CA VAL A 200 -14.71 -8.81 -13.63
C VAL A 200 -13.56 -8.03 -14.28
N ASP A 201 -13.40 -6.78 -13.86
CA ASP A 201 -12.28 -5.88 -14.18
C ASP A 201 -11.43 -5.62 -12.91
N GLU A 202 -10.18 -5.17 -13.08
CA GLU A 202 -9.26 -4.85 -11.96
C GLU A 202 -9.87 -3.92 -10.91
N THR A 203 -10.74 -3.00 -11.35
CA THR A 203 -11.44 -2.04 -10.49
C THR A 203 -12.47 -2.67 -9.55
N GLU A 204 -12.85 -3.93 -9.76
CA GLU A 204 -13.77 -4.67 -8.88
C GLU A 204 -13.05 -5.29 -7.67
N LEU A 205 -11.71 -5.43 -7.69
CA LEU A 205 -10.93 -5.88 -6.52
C LEU A 205 -11.13 -4.96 -5.31
N ASP A 206 -11.25 -3.65 -5.56
CA ASP A 206 -11.46 -2.63 -4.53
C ASP A 206 -12.93 -2.55 -4.07
N LYS A 207 -13.87 -2.99 -4.91
CA LYS A 207 -15.31 -3.03 -4.60
C LYS A 207 -15.77 -4.35 -3.97
N ALA A 208 -14.98 -5.41 -4.10
CA ALA A 208 -15.28 -6.72 -3.54
C ALA A 208 -15.38 -6.66 -2.00
N ALA A 209 -16.58 -6.92 -1.48
CA ALA A 209 -16.90 -6.81 -0.05
C ALA A 209 -16.37 -7.99 0.79
N SER A 210 -16.14 -9.16 0.17
CA SER A 210 -15.71 -10.40 0.85
C SER A 210 -14.34 -10.87 0.38
N GLN A 211 -13.56 -11.48 1.29
CA GLN A 211 -12.24 -12.06 0.97
C GLN A 211 -12.34 -13.17 -0.08
N GLN A 212 -13.40 -13.98 -0.05
CA GLN A 212 -13.64 -15.03 -1.05
C GLN A 212 -13.84 -14.46 -2.45
N GLU A 213 -14.52 -13.31 -2.55
CA GLU A 213 -14.73 -12.66 -3.85
C GLU A 213 -13.41 -12.08 -4.38
N LYS A 214 -12.56 -11.53 -3.50
CA LYS A 214 -11.22 -11.07 -3.88
C LYS A 214 -10.32 -12.21 -4.36
N GLU A 215 -10.37 -13.36 -3.68
CA GLU A 215 -9.62 -14.56 -4.09
C GLU A 215 -10.13 -15.10 -5.43
N ARG A 216 -11.46 -15.14 -5.64
CA ARG A 216 -12.07 -15.49 -6.92
C ARG A 216 -11.58 -14.58 -8.05
N VAL A 217 -11.64 -13.26 -7.85
CA VAL A 217 -11.19 -12.28 -8.85
C VAL A 217 -9.70 -12.45 -9.16
N ARG A 218 -8.85 -12.69 -8.15
CA ARG A 218 -7.42 -12.99 -8.36
C ARG A 218 -7.21 -14.26 -9.18
N SER A 219 -7.96 -15.33 -8.91
CA SER A 219 -7.89 -16.58 -9.67
C SER A 219 -8.32 -16.39 -11.13
N ILE A 220 -9.37 -15.61 -11.39
CA ILE A 220 -9.79 -15.24 -12.76
C ILE A 220 -8.67 -14.50 -13.48
N MET A 221 -8.05 -13.52 -12.82
CA MET A 221 -6.95 -12.74 -13.41
C MET A 221 -5.74 -13.63 -13.71
N ALA A 222 -5.35 -14.50 -12.78
CA ALA A 222 -4.24 -15.42 -12.98
C ALA A 222 -4.47 -16.37 -14.17
N ALA A 223 -5.66 -16.98 -14.26
CA ALA A 223 -6.01 -17.86 -15.38
C ALA A 223 -6.00 -17.11 -16.73
N ARG A 224 -6.54 -15.87 -16.77
CA ARG A 224 -6.50 -15.02 -17.97
C ARG A 224 -5.07 -14.69 -18.40
N THR A 225 -4.19 -14.36 -17.47
CA THR A 225 -2.78 -14.09 -17.77
C THR A 225 -2.08 -15.31 -18.35
N VAL A 226 -2.32 -16.50 -17.78
CA VAL A 226 -1.77 -17.76 -18.31
C VAL A 226 -2.25 -18.03 -19.75
N ILE A 227 -3.55 -17.88 -20.01
CA ILE A 227 -4.14 -18.06 -21.34
C ILE A 227 -3.52 -17.07 -22.34
N ARG A 228 -3.51 -15.76 -22.01
CA ARG A 228 -2.96 -14.71 -22.88
C ARG A 228 -1.50 -14.96 -23.22
N GLU A 229 -0.65 -15.19 -22.23
CA GLU A 229 0.79 -15.38 -22.45
C GLU A 229 1.09 -16.64 -23.28
N THR A 230 0.28 -17.69 -23.12
CA THR A 230 0.42 -18.93 -23.91
C THR A 230 -0.05 -18.72 -25.35
N LEU A 231 -1.17 -18.01 -25.56
CA LEU A 231 -1.66 -17.66 -26.90
C LEU A 231 -0.68 -16.79 -27.67
N ILE A 232 0.02 -15.85 -27.01
CA ILE A 232 1.07 -15.04 -27.67
C ILE A 232 2.17 -15.94 -28.24
N ILE A 233 2.63 -16.95 -27.49
CA ILE A 233 3.65 -17.89 -27.97
C ILE A 233 3.13 -18.75 -29.13
N ILE A 234 1.86 -19.18 -29.06
CA ILE A 234 1.21 -19.94 -30.15
C ILE A 234 1.07 -19.08 -31.40
N HIS A 235 0.67 -17.80 -31.26
CA HIS A 235 0.60 -16.83 -32.34
C HIS A 235 1.98 -16.64 -33.00
N GLN A 236 3.03 -16.42 -32.20
CA GLN A 236 4.41 -16.32 -32.70
C GLN A 236 4.80 -17.54 -33.53
N ALA A 237 4.50 -18.75 -33.03
CA ALA A 237 4.85 -19.99 -33.72
C ALA A 237 4.10 -20.16 -35.06
N TRP A 238 2.84 -19.73 -35.16
CA TRP A 238 2.09 -19.76 -36.43
C TRP A 238 2.55 -18.68 -37.42
N PHE A 239 2.75 -17.45 -36.95
CA PHE A 239 3.18 -16.33 -37.79
C PHE A 239 4.55 -16.61 -38.41
N LEU A 240 5.53 -16.98 -37.59
CA LEU A 240 6.90 -17.27 -38.04
C LEU A 240 6.98 -18.54 -38.89
N GLU A 241 6.06 -19.50 -38.71
CA GLU A 241 5.92 -20.63 -39.64
C GLU A 241 5.40 -20.17 -41.01
N GLY A 242 4.48 -19.20 -41.05
CA GLY A 242 4.04 -18.54 -42.28
C GLY A 242 5.21 -17.95 -43.06
N ASP A 243 6.11 -17.24 -42.37
CA ASP A 243 7.32 -16.65 -42.98
C ASP A 243 8.22 -17.72 -43.64
N ILE A 244 8.37 -18.88 -43.01
CA ILE A 244 9.12 -20.01 -43.60
C ILE A 244 8.42 -20.52 -44.86
N HIS A 245 7.09 -20.72 -44.83
CA HIS A 245 6.33 -21.22 -45.99
C HIS A 245 6.33 -20.22 -47.15
N HIS A 246 6.32 -18.91 -46.86
CA HIS A 246 6.49 -17.85 -47.85
C HIS A 246 7.85 -17.93 -48.53
N VAL A 247 8.95 -18.10 -47.76
CA VAL A 247 10.29 -18.33 -48.32
C VAL A 247 10.35 -19.62 -49.16
N GLN A 248 9.63 -20.66 -48.75
CA GLN A 248 9.51 -21.93 -49.49
C GLN A 248 8.54 -21.88 -50.68
N LYS A 249 7.83 -20.77 -50.91
CA LYS A 249 6.81 -20.60 -51.96
C LYS A 249 5.68 -21.64 -51.89
N SER A 250 5.26 -22.01 -50.69
CA SER A 250 4.17 -22.96 -50.44
C SER A 250 2.87 -22.25 -50.08
N GLU A 251 2.15 -21.74 -51.09
CA GLU A 251 0.96 -20.89 -50.94
C GLU A 251 -0.11 -21.47 -50.00
N ASP A 252 -0.50 -22.74 -50.16
CA ASP A 252 -1.56 -23.36 -49.34
C ASP A 252 -1.23 -23.39 -47.84
N LYS A 253 0.04 -23.63 -47.51
CA LYS A 253 0.49 -23.73 -46.11
C LYS A 253 0.74 -22.36 -45.49
N GLU A 254 1.25 -21.43 -46.29
CA GLU A 254 1.42 -20.03 -45.91
C GLU A 254 0.08 -19.38 -45.53
N VAL A 255 -0.91 -19.49 -46.42
CA VAL A 255 -2.27 -18.95 -46.19
C VAL A 255 -2.90 -19.58 -44.94
N LEU A 256 -2.74 -20.89 -44.75
CA LEU A 256 -3.24 -21.56 -43.56
C LEU A 256 -2.57 -21.04 -42.28
N ALA A 257 -1.24 -20.89 -42.28
CA ALA A 257 -0.47 -20.44 -41.11
C ALA A 257 -0.78 -18.98 -40.73
N TYR A 258 -0.85 -18.07 -41.70
CA TYR A 258 -1.25 -16.69 -41.40
C TYR A 258 -2.71 -16.58 -40.97
N LYS A 259 -3.62 -17.35 -41.58
CA LYS A 259 -5.03 -17.37 -41.18
C LYS A 259 -5.22 -17.88 -39.75
N THR A 260 -4.48 -18.91 -39.33
CA THR A 260 -4.51 -19.40 -37.95
C THR A 260 -3.84 -18.44 -36.98
N ALA A 261 -2.70 -17.84 -37.36
CA ALA A 261 -2.06 -16.79 -36.56
C ALA A 261 -3.01 -15.61 -36.32
N GLU A 262 -3.76 -15.21 -37.34
CA GLU A 262 -4.74 -14.14 -37.31
C GLU A 262 -5.94 -14.47 -36.41
N ALA A 263 -6.46 -15.70 -36.48
CA ALA A 263 -7.49 -16.17 -35.56
C ALA A 263 -7.03 -16.11 -34.09
N VAL A 264 -5.81 -16.56 -33.81
CA VAL A 264 -5.23 -16.49 -32.46
C VAL A 264 -5.02 -15.03 -32.02
N ARG A 265 -4.62 -14.14 -32.94
CA ARG A 265 -4.50 -12.70 -32.65
C ARG A 265 -5.85 -12.10 -32.24
N LYS A 266 -6.92 -12.41 -32.98
CA LYS A 266 -8.29 -11.98 -32.64
C LYS A 266 -8.70 -12.49 -31.26
N ASP A 267 -8.40 -13.73 -30.92
CA ASP A 267 -8.69 -14.28 -29.58
C ASP A 267 -7.95 -13.54 -28.46
N ILE A 268 -6.68 -13.16 -28.67
CA ILE A 268 -5.89 -12.37 -27.71
C ILE A 268 -6.49 -10.97 -27.50
N LEU A 269 -7.03 -10.36 -28.57
CA LEU A 269 -7.52 -8.98 -28.59
C LEU A 269 -9.01 -8.84 -28.29
N ALA A 270 -9.80 -9.92 -28.39
CA ALA A 270 -11.26 -9.91 -28.25
C ALA A 270 -11.74 -9.23 -26.96
N ARG A 271 -11.10 -9.54 -25.82
CA ARG A 271 -11.50 -8.94 -24.53
C ARG A 271 -11.12 -7.46 -24.42
N PRO A 272 -9.86 -7.02 -24.64
CA PRO A 272 -9.52 -5.60 -24.67
C PRO A 272 -10.41 -4.79 -25.63
N LEU A 273 -10.70 -5.33 -26.82
CA LEU A 273 -11.60 -4.72 -27.79
C LEU A 273 -13.01 -4.53 -27.24
N LYS A 274 -13.63 -5.62 -26.74
CA LYS A 274 -14.99 -5.59 -26.16
C LYS A 274 -15.11 -4.57 -25.02
N ILE A 275 -14.07 -4.47 -24.18
CA ILE A 275 -14.04 -3.52 -23.05
C ILE A 275 -13.91 -2.08 -23.56
N ALA A 276 -13.00 -1.83 -24.49
CA ALA A 276 -12.81 -0.49 -25.06
C ALA A 276 -14.08 -0.02 -25.80
N GLY A 277 -14.70 -0.90 -26.59
CA GLY A 277 -15.98 -0.64 -27.27
C GLY A 277 -17.12 -0.33 -26.30
N ARG A 278 -17.36 -1.19 -25.30
CA ARG A 278 -18.40 -0.97 -24.28
C ARG A 278 -18.22 0.35 -23.53
N GLN A 279 -16.98 0.72 -23.22
CA GLN A 279 -16.70 1.98 -22.50
C GLN A 279 -16.91 3.20 -23.41
N ALA A 280 -16.56 3.11 -24.69
CA ALA A 280 -16.89 4.16 -25.66
C ALA A 280 -18.41 4.32 -25.82
N GLU A 281 -19.16 3.23 -25.96
CA GLU A 281 -20.63 3.24 -26.04
C GLU A 281 -21.27 3.82 -24.77
N SER A 282 -20.80 3.40 -23.60
CA SER A 282 -21.27 3.92 -22.31
C SER A 282 -21.03 5.43 -22.20
N MET A 283 -19.83 5.89 -22.57
CA MET A 283 -19.48 7.30 -22.60
C MET A 283 -20.42 8.08 -23.54
N ILE A 284 -20.65 7.59 -24.76
CA ILE A 284 -21.56 8.22 -25.73
C ILE A 284 -22.98 8.31 -25.17
N ALA A 285 -23.50 7.22 -24.60
CA ALA A 285 -24.83 7.18 -24.02
C ALA A 285 -24.98 8.18 -22.85
N VAL A 286 -23.95 8.39 -22.04
CA VAL A 286 -23.96 9.39 -20.97
C VAL A 286 -23.97 10.82 -21.53
N ILE A 287 -23.15 11.09 -22.55
CA ILE A 287 -23.10 12.41 -23.20
C ILE A 287 -24.43 12.75 -23.86
N GLU A 288 -25.07 11.79 -24.53
CA GLU A 288 -26.37 11.98 -25.20
C GLU A 288 -27.51 12.19 -24.21
N ARG A 289 -27.48 11.52 -23.05
CA ARG A 289 -28.52 11.66 -22.00
C ARG A 289 -28.37 12.93 -21.18
N SER A 290 -27.14 13.35 -20.87
CA SER A 290 -26.86 14.48 -19.99
C SER A 290 -25.58 15.20 -20.41
N PRO A 291 -25.61 15.97 -21.51
CA PRO A 291 -24.43 16.67 -22.00
C PRO A 291 -23.99 17.75 -21.00
N ALA A 292 -22.68 17.90 -20.79
CA ALA A 292 -22.14 18.97 -19.96
C ALA A 292 -22.41 20.37 -20.56
N LEU A 293 -22.44 20.45 -21.89
CA LEU A 293 -22.78 21.63 -22.69
C LEU A 293 -23.70 21.24 -23.84
N SER A 294 -24.80 21.97 -24.01
CA SER A 294 -25.69 21.82 -25.18
C SER A 294 -25.32 22.80 -26.29
N SER A 295 -24.79 23.97 -25.92
CA SER A 295 -24.38 25.02 -26.86
C SER A 295 -23.19 25.82 -26.36
N MET A 296 -22.38 26.32 -27.30
CA MET A 296 -21.26 27.24 -27.01
C MET A 296 -21.74 28.49 -26.24
N SER A 297 -22.96 28.97 -26.50
CA SER A 297 -23.55 30.14 -25.85
C SER A 297 -23.70 30.01 -24.33
N GLU A 298 -23.69 28.80 -23.77
CA GLU A 298 -23.77 28.60 -22.32
C GLU A 298 -22.50 29.05 -21.58
N LEU A 299 -21.35 29.01 -22.26
CA LEU A 299 -20.07 29.49 -21.75
C LEU A 299 -19.80 30.95 -22.09
N GLN A 300 -20.60 31.57 -22.95
CA GLN A 300 -20.39 32.95 -23.39
C GLN A 300 -21.33 33.94 -22.71
N THR A 301 -20.94 35.20 -22.69
CA THR A 301 -21.80 36.33 -22.29
C THR A 301 -21.70 37.48 -23.28
N ILE A 302 -22.83 38.14 -23.53
CA ILE A 302 -22.91 39.32 -24.42
C ILE A 302 -22.57 40.59 -23.63
N ASP A 303 -22.69 40.57 -22.30
CA ASP A 303 -22.51 41.70 -21.38
C ASP A 303 -21.04 42.06 -21.12
N THR A 304 -20.26 42.30 -22.18
CA THR A 304 -18.80 42.56 -22.12
C THR A 304 -18.42 44.04 -22.21
N ARG A 305 -19.39 44.96 -22.13
CA ARG A 305 -19.19 46.41 -22.33
C ARG A 305 -19.94 47.25 -21.30
N ARG A 306 -19.92 46.82 -20.04
CA ARG A 306 -20.57 47.58 -18.95
C ARG A 306 -19.83 48.88 -18.72
N SER A 307 -20.57 49.98 -18.54
CA SER A 307 -20.01 51.28 -18.16
C SER A 307 -19.83 51.35 -16.64
N GLY A 308 -18.63 51.69 -16.19
CA GLY A 308 -18.36 51.93 -14.76
C GLY A 308 -18.47 53.40 -14.36
N GLY A 309 -18.54 53.63 -13.05
CA GLY A 309 -18.50 54.96 -12.45
C GLY A 309 -17.07 55.45 -12.21
N LEU A 310 -16.89 56.49 -11.38
CA LEU A 310 -15.57 57.08 -11.12
C LEU A 310 -14.66 56.17 -10.29
N ALA A 311 -15.24 55.42 -9.33
CA ALA A 311 -14.51 54.51 -8.46
C ALA A 311 -14.50 53.07 -9.00
N SER A 312 -15.57 52.66 -9.69
CA SER A 312 -15.77 51.33 -10.26
C SER A 312 -15.27 51.19 -11.71
N GLY A 313 -14.84 52.29 -12.34
CA GLY A 313 -14.46 52.35 -13.76
C GLY A 313 -13.32 51.42 -14.16
N SER A 314 -12.21 51.43 -13.41
CA SER A 314 -11.05 50.56 -13.68
C SER A 314 -11.41 49.08 -13.52
N THR A 315 -12.05 48.71 -12.40
CA THR A 315 -12.47 47.33 -12.11
C THR A 315 -13.45 46.81 -13.16
N ILE A 316 -14.43 47.61 -13.59
CA ILE A 316 -15.39 47.21 -14.64
C ILE A 316 -14.70 47.09 -16.01
N GLY A 317 -13.71 47.95 -16.30
CA GLY A 317 -12.86 47.83 -17.48
C GLY A 317 -12.13 46.48 -17.53
N GLU A 318 -11.47 46.10 -16.44
CA GLU A 318 -10.75 44.82 -16.31
C GLU A 318 -11.71 43.62 -16.45
N ILE A 319 -12.89 43.70 -15.82
CA ILE A 319 -13.95 42.68 -15.95
C ILE A 319 -14.38 42.52 -17.42
N ASN A 320 -14.63 43.61 -18.13
CA ASN A 320 -15.05 43.57 -19.53
C ASN A 320 -14.02 42.90 -20.44
N SER A 321 -12.73 43.20 -20.23
CA SER A 321 -11.61 42.58 -20.92
C SER A 321 -11.53 41.07 -20.62
N LEU A 322 -11.59 40.69 -19.35
CA LEU A 322 -11.54 39.28 -18.94
C LEU A 322 -12.74 38.47 -19.46
N LEU A 323 -13.94 39.05 -19.52
CA LEU A 323 -15.12 38.39 -20.09
C LEU A 323 -14.97 38.13 -21.61
N LYS A 324 -14.31 39.01 -22.37
CA LYS A 324 -14.01 38.74 -23.79
C LYS A 324 -13.04 37.57 -23.95
N ILE A 325 -11.99 37.52 -23.14
CA ILE A 325 -11.02 36.42 -23.15
C ILE A 325 -11.71 35.10 -22.76
N LEU A 326 -12.63 35.12 -21.79
CA LEU A 326 -13.45 33.96 -21.44
C LEU A 326 -14.41 33.52 -22.55
N ASN A 327 -14.94 34.44 -23.36
CA ASN A 327 -15.77 34.10 -24.51
C ASN A 327 -14.95 33.42 -25.61
N ASP A 328 -13.72 33.87 -25.85
CA ASP A 328 -12.84 33.24 -26.82
C ASP A 328 -12.37 31.86 -26.32
N ASN A 329 -12.03 31.74 -25.02
CA ASN A 329 -11.69 30.45 -24.41
C ASN A 329 -12.85 29.45 -24.52
N ALA A 330 -14.11 29.91 -24.46
CA ALA A 330 -15.28 29.05 -24.66
C ALA A 330 -15.30 28.39 -26.05
N VAL A 331 -14.81 29.08 -27.09
CA VAL A 331 -14.70 28.52 -28.46
C VAL A 331 -13.71 27.36 -28.48
N LEU A 332 -12.54 27.52 -27.87
CA LEU A 332 -11.53 26.44 -27.77
C LEU A 332 -12.08 25.24 -27.00
N VAL A 333 -12.65 25.48 -25.81
CA VAL A 333 -13.23 24.43 -24.97
C VAL A 333 -14.29 23.65 -25.75
N PHE A 334 -15.18 24.33 -26.47
CA PHE A 334 -16.24 23.68 -27.24
C PHE A 334 -15.71 22.89 -28.45
N ASN A 335 -14.81 23.47 -29.23
CA ASN A 335 -14.25 22.82 -30.42
C ASN A 335 -13.39 21.61 -30.07
N TRP A 336 -12.50 21.76 -29.09
CA TRP A 336 -11.65 20.65 -28.64
C TRP A 336 -12.47 19.55 -27.97
N ARG A 337 -13.50 19.89 -27.21
CA ARG A 337 -14.47 18.89 -26.69
C ARG A 337 -15.08 18.06 -27.82
N ASN A 338 -15.63 18.70 -28.85
CA ASN A 338 -16.27 17.98 -29.94
C ASN A 338 -15.27 17.11 -30.70
N LYS A 339 -14.04 17.61 -30.92
CA LYS A 339 -12.99 16.84 -31.57
C LYS A 339 -12.58 15.60 -30.76
N VAL A 340 -12.47 15.71 -29.43
CA VAL A 340 -12.23 14.56 -28.54
C VAL A 340 -13.36 13.53 -28.67
N VAL A 341 -14.61 13.98 -28.66
CA VAL A 341 -15.78 13.09 -28.80
C VAL A 341 -15.78 12.39 -30.17
N ASP A 342 -15.52 13.12 -31.26
CA ASP A 342 -15.51 12.56 -32.61
C ASP A 342 -14.39 11.53 -32.79
N LEU A 343 -13.20 11.80 -32.25
CA LEU A 343 -12.08 10.86 -32.33
C LEU A 343 -12.32 9.61 -31.45
N LEU A 344 -12.90 9.78 -30.26
CA LEU A 344 -13.24 8.64 -29.39
C LEU A 344 -14.38 7.77 -29.93
N LYS A 345 -15.20 8.30 -30.85
CA LYS A 345 -16.25 7.55 -31.57
C LYS A 345 -15.73 6.69 -32.72
N LEU A 346 -14.51 6.94 -33.21
CA LEU A 346 -13.95 6.15 -34.31
C LEU A 346 -13.82 4.68 -33.90
N PRO A 347 -14.29 3.74 -34.75
CA PRO A 347 -14.12 2.30 -34.52
C PRO A 347 -12.65 1.92 -34.32
N LEU A 348 -12.40 0.88 -33.53
CA LEU A 348 -11.05 0.38 -33.25
C LEU A 348 -10.58 -0.63 -34.31
N GLU A 349 -11.50 -1.27 -35.02
CA GLU A 349 -11.21 -2.26 -36.06
C GLU A 349 -11.84 -1.84 -37.38
N ALA A 350 -11.18 -2.22 -38.48
CA ALA A 350 -11.70 -2.06 -39.82
C ALA A 350 -12.93 -2.96 -39.98
N ASP A 351 -13.96 -2.42 -40.62
CA ASP A 351 -15.14 -3.20 -40.99
C ASP A 351 -14.72 -4.19 -42.09
N GLU A 352 -14.63 -5.48 -41.79
CA GLU A 352 -14.22 -6.52 -42.76
C GLU A 352 -15.12 -6.50 -44.01
N ASP A 353 -16.37 -6.07 -43.86
CA ASP A 353 -17.36 -5.91 -44.95
C ASP A 353 -17.06 -4.75 -45.91
N LYS A 354 -16.08 -3.88 -45.61
CA LYS A 354 -15.67 -2.74 -46.45
C LYS A 354 -14.30 -2.89 -47.09
N VAL A 355 -13.59 -3.99 -46.80
CA VAL A 355 -12.34 -4.31 -47.50
C VAL A 355 -12.73 -4.92 -48.86
N PRO A 356 -12.31 -4.33 -50.01
CA PRO A 356 -12.59 -4.93 -51.31
C PRO A 356 -12.03 -6.35 -51.37
N ASP A 357 -12.86 -7.29 -51.84
CA ASP A 357 -12.51 -8.69 -52.08
C ASP A 357 -11.08 -8.81 -52.64
N VAL A 358 -10.23 -9.58 -51.95
CA VAL A 358 -8.83 -9.79 -52.30
C VAL A 358 -8.79 -10.54 -53.63
N GLY A 359 -8.85 -9.78 -54.72
CA GLY A 359 -9.09 -10.37 -56.02
C GLY A 359 -9.47 -9.40 -57.13
N GLN A 360 -8.92 -8.17 -57.17
CA GLN A 360 -8.73 -7.40 -58.42
C GLN A 360 -7.98 -6.07 -58.22
N GLY A 361 -6.70 -6.06 -58.58
CA GLY A 361 -6.11 -5.03 -59.44
C GLY A 361 -6.15 -3.55 -59.02
N GLN A 362 -5.95 -3.24 -57.73
CA GLN A 362 -5.41 -1.94 -57.31
C GLN A 362 -4.31 -2.19 -56.28
N ASP A 363 -3.15 -1.58 -56.53
CA ASP A 363 -1.95 -1.62 -55.68
C ASP A 363 -2.22 -0.92 -54.33
N VAL A 364 -2.95 -1.59 -53.43
CA VAL A 364 -2.99 -1.28 -51.99
C VAL A 364 -2.26 -2.45 -51.33
N GLU A 365 -0.96 -2.30 -51.11
CA GLU A 365 -0.10 -3.41 -50.69
C GLU A 365 -0.44 -3.99 -49.31
N ASN A 366 -1.21 -3.30 -48.45
CA ASN A 366 -1.82 -3.91 -47.26
C ASN A 366 -2.94 -3.02 -46.64
N PRO A 367 -4.24 -3.27 -46.90
CA PRO A 367 -5.34 -2.44 -46.39
C PRO A 367 -5.40 -2.34 -44.85
N GLU A 368 -4.91 -3.37 -44.15
CA GLU A 368 -4.92 -3.42 -42.69
C GLU A 368 -3.84 -2.54 -42.05
N GLU A 369 -2.67 -2.42 -42.68
CA GLU A 369 -1.58 -1.55 -42.21
C GLU A 369 -1.94 -0.07 -42.32
N GLU A 370 -2.62 0.33 -43.39
CA GLU A 370 -3.09 1.70 -43.57
C GLU A 370 -4.14 2.07 -42.50
N TYR A 371 -5.11 1.18 -42.25
CA TYR A 371 -6.10 1.37 -41.20
C TYR A 371 -5.47 1.42 -39.81
N TYR A 372 -4.48 0.56 -39.54
CA TYR A 372 -3.73 0.55 -38.30
C TYR A 372 -2.98 1.86 -38.07
N ALA A 373 -2.26 2.35 -39.08
CA ALA A 373 -1.56 3.63 -39.02
C ALA A 373 -2.53 4.80 -38.77
N GLU A 374 -3.70 4.79 -39.42
CA GLU A 374 -4.75 5.78 -39.20
C GLU A 374 -5.32 5.71 -37.77
N ALA A 375 -5.58 4.51 -37.26
CA ALA A 375 -6.08 4.29 -35.90
C ALA A 375 -5.06 4.74 -34.84
N LEU A 376 -3.76 4.48 -35.05
CA LEU A 376 -2.69 4.92 -34.16
C LEU A 376 -2.52 6.44 -34.18
N LYS A 377 -2.61 7.06 -35.36
CA LYS A 377 -2.61 8.52 -35.51
C LYS A 377 -3.80 9.15 -34.81
N ALA A 378 -5.01 8.61 -35.01
CA ALA A 378 -6.21 9.07 -34.32
C ALA A 378 -6.06 8.95 -32.79
N GLN A 379 -5.42 7.90 -32.29
CA GLN A 379 -5.14 7.72 -30.87
C GLN A 379 -4.19 8.81 -30.32
N GLY A 380 -3.11 9.14 -31.05
CA GLY A 380 -2.21 10.24 -30.70
C GLY A 380 -2.90 11.60 -30.72
N ASP A 381 -3.76 11.84 -31.71
CA ASP A 381 -4.55 13.06 -31.81
C ASP A 381 -5.49 13.22 -30.60
N VAL A 382 -6.15 12.14 -30.15
CA VAL A 382 -7.00 12.16 -28.94
C VAL A 382 -6.20 12.59 -27.71
N GLU A 383 -4.99 12.07 -27.52
CA GLU A 383 -4.14 12.44 -26.39
C GLU A 383 -3.78 13.93 -26.39
N ALA A 384 -3.38 14.45 -27.57
CA ALA A 384 -3.07 15.86 -27.76
C ALA A 384 -4.29 16.75 -27.42
N TYR A 385 -5.47 16.42 -27.96
CA TYR A 385 -6.69 17.16 -27.70
C TYR A 385 -7.18 17.03 -26.26
N LEU A 386 -7.07 15.87 -25.61
CA LEU A 386 -7.41 15.70 -24.19
C LEU A 386 -6.54 16.56 -23.28
N THR A 387 -5.23 16.62 -23.57
CA THR A 387 -4.27 17.42 -22.82
C THR A 387 -4.56 18.92 -22.99
N ALA A 388 -4.82 19.35 -24.22
CA ALA A 388 -5.20 20.72 -24.54
C ALA A 388 -6.56 21.10 -23.90
N TYR A 389 -7.56 20.24 -24.00
CA TYR A 389 -8.90 20.44 -23.43
C TYR A 389 -8.87 20.55 -21.90
N ALA A 390 -8.18 19.64 -21.21
CA ALA A 390 -8.00 19.71 -19.76
C ALA A 390 -7.33 21.03 -19.33
N SER A 391 -6.33 21.46 -20.09
CA SER A 391 -5.62 22.70 -19.86
C SER A 391 -6.50 23.94 -20.08
N ALA A 392 -7.36 23.94 -21.11
CA ALA A 392 -8.30 25.02 -21.37
C ALA A 392 -9.38 25.15 -20.28
N ILE A 393 -9.88 24.03 -19.74
CA ILE A 393 -10.80 24.02 -18.60
C ILE A 393 -10.11 24.57 -17.35
N ALA A 394 -8.86 24.18 -17.09
CA ALA A 394 -8.10 24.65 -15.95
C ALA A 394 -7.87 26.17 -16.01
N ASP A 395 -7.50 26.71 -17.18
CA ASP A 395 -7.32 28.15 -17.38
C ASP A 395 -8.64 28.91 -17.18
N ARG A 396 -9.76 28.33 -17.63
CA ARG A 396 -11.10 28.88 -17.38
C ARG A 396 -11.41 28.95 -15.89
N LYS A 397 -11.11 27.90 -15.14
CA LYS A 397 -11.29 27.87 -13.69
C LYS A 397 -10.41 28.89 -12.98
N GLU A 398 -9.16 29.03 -13.43
CA GLU A 398 -8.21 30.02 -12.92
C GLU A 398 -8.74 31.46 -13.11
N MET A 399 -9.22 31.79 -14.32
CA MET A 399 -9.85 33.07 -14.64
C MET A 399 -11.09 33.39 -13.78
N LEU A 400 -11.78 32.37 -13.28
CA LEU A 400 -13.00 32.54 -12.48
C LEU A 400 -12.72 32.67 -10.97
N LEU A 401 -11.88 31.80 -10.39
CA LEU A 401 -11.88 31.54 -8.93
C LEU A 401 -10.54 31.72 -8.19
N GLU A 402 -9.42 31.98 -8.87
CA GLU A 402 -8.06 32.02 -8.28
C GLU A 402 -7.55 30.71 -7.67
N GLU A 403 -8.07 29.57 -8.09
CA GLU A 403 -7.47 28.27 -7.77
C GLU A 403 -6.39 27.95 -8.80
N ARG A 404 -5.12 28.21 -8.48
CA ARG A 404 -4.00 27.68 -9.29
C ARG A 404 -4.13 26.16 -9.33
N SER A 405 -4.46 25.61 -10.50
CA SER A 405 -4.57 24.17 -10.67
C SER A 405 -3.19 23.50 -10.56
N VAL A 406 -3.16 22.28 -10.03
CA VAL A 406 -1.94 21.45 -9.95
C VAL A 406 -1.35 21.18 -11.35
N LEU A 407 -2.14 21.34 -12.42
CA LEU A 407 -1.68 21.20 -13.81
C LEU A 407 -0.69 22.31 -14.21
N ALA A 408 -0.87 23.55 -13.71
CA ALA A 408 0.07 24.64 -13.94
C ALA A 408 1.46 24.39 -13.30
N THR A 409 1.51 23.62 -12.20
CA THR A 409 2.78 23.20 -11.59
C THR A 409 3.38 21.98 -12.30
N HIS A 410 2.57 21.15 -12.96
CA HIS A 410 3.02 20.08 -13.85
C HIS A 410 3.63 20.62 -15.15
N ASP A 411 3.00 21.61 -15.79
CA ASP A 411 3.53 22.29 -16.99
C ASP A 411 4.87 22.98 -16.67
N ALA A 412 4.98 23.66 -15.52
CA ALA A 412 6.24 24.24 -15.04
C ALA A 412 7.31 23.17 -14.70
N ARG A 413 6.91 21.97 -14.28
CA ARG A 413 7.81 20.83 -14.06
C ARG A 413 8.27 20.18 -15.37
N MET A 414 7.40 20.07 -16.39
CA MET A 414 7.76 19.54 -17.71
C MET A 414 8.77 20.46 -18.41
N VAL A 415 8.57 21.78 -18.34
CA VAL A 415 9.56 22.77 -18.82
C VAL A 415 10.88 22.64 -18.06
N LYS A 416 10.86 22.45 -16.74
CA LYS A 416 12.09 22.23 -15.95
C LYS A 416 12.80 20.91 -16.24
N LYS A 417 12.07 19.81 -16.48
CA LYS A 417 12.63 18.50 -16.87
C LYS A 417 13.31 18.56 -18.24
N ARG A 418 12.80 19.37 -19.19
CA ARG A 418 13.45 19.61 -20.50
C ARG A 418 14.73 20.47 -20.41
N THR A 419 14.92 21.22 -19.32
CA THR A 419 16.09 22.10 -19.12
C THR A 419 17.20 21.52 -18.24
N THR A 420 17.06 20.30 -17.70
CA THR A 420 18.15 19.71 -16.92
C THR A 420 19.31 19.31 -17.82
N ARG A 421 20.54 19.47 -17.32
CA ARG A 421 21.77 19.10 -18.04
C ARG A 421 21.75 17.63 -18.50
N ALA A 422 21.21 16.73 -17.67
CA ALA A 422 21.01 15.32 -18.00
C ALA A 422 20.01 15.06 -19.16
N ALA A 423 19.05 15.97 -19.40
CA ALA A 423 18.12 15.87 -20.54
C ALA A 423 18.72 16.44 -21.83
N ARG A 424 19.61 17.45 -21.75
CA ARG A 424 20.41 17.94 -22.89
C ARG A 424 21.47 16.93 -23.31
N ASP A 425 22.18 16.34 -22.34
CA ASP A 425 23.21 15.33 -22.59
C ASP A 425 22.61 14.03 -23.19
N ALA A 426 21.30 13.79 -23.05
CA ALA A 426 20.57 12.69 -23.69
C ALA A 426 20.09 13.01 -25.12
N GLN A 427 20.02 14.30 -25.49
CA GLN A 427 19.67 14.74 -26.85
C GLN A 427 20.89 14.85 -27.77
N ASP A 428 22.09 15.09 -27.23
CA ASP A 428 23.35 15.22 -28.00
C ASP A 428 23.93 13.87 -28.48
N GLY A 429 23.23 12.73 -28.25
CA GLY A 429 23.73 11.38 -28.52
C GLY A 429 22.85 10.49 -29.41
N VAL A 430 21.80 11.04 -30.02
CA VAL A 430 20.90 10.29 -30.91
C VAL A 430 20.81 11.07 -32.22
N ASP A 431 21.34 10.49 -33.30
CA ASP A 431 21.14 10.98 -34.67
C ASP A 431 19.66 11.31 -34.89
N GLU A 432 19.39 12.43 -35.57
CA GLU A 432 18.06 13.01 -35.83
C GLU A 432 17.03 11.94 -36.26
N ILE A 433 16.25 11.45 -35.29
CA ILE A 433 15.03 10.66 -35.56
C ILE A 433 13.95 11.67 -35.98
N PRO A 434 13.17 11.44 -37.05
CA PRO A 434 12.09 12.33 -37.45
C PRO A 434 11.11 12.51 -36.29
N LEU A 435 10.92 13.77 -35.89
CA LEU A 435 10.01 14.20 -34.83
C LEU A 435 8.57 13.73 -35.15
N ASN A 436 7.91 13.02 -34.22
CA ASN A 436 6.56 12.48 -34.39
C ASN A 436 5.50 13.59 -34.61
N ASP A 437 4.62 13.42 -35.61
CA ASP A 437 3.49 14.33 -35.95
C ASP A 437 2.59 14.70 -34.75
N VAL A 438 2.48 13.82 -33.75
CA VAL A 438 1.65 14.00 -32.54
C VAL A 438 2.22 15.06 -31.58
N GLU A 439 3.55 15.12 -31.46
CA GLU A 439 4.21 16.14 -30.64
C GLU A 439 4.02 17.54 -31.26
N ASP A 440 4.00 17.61 -32.59
CA ASP A 440 3.73 18.84 -33.34
C ASP A 440 2.27 19.32 -33.16
N LEU A 441 1.28 18.41 -33.19
CA LEU A 441 -0.11 18.78 -32.92
C LEU A 441 -0.29 19.31 -31.49
N THR A 442 0.29 18.62 -30.50
CA THR A 442 0.22 19.06 -29.10
C THR A 442 0.85 20.44 -28.92
N LEU A 443 2.00 20.68 -29.55
CA LEU A 443 2.67 21.98 -29.54
C LEU A 443 1.76 23.07 -30.14
N ARG A 444 1.17 22.81 -31.31
CA ARG A 444 0.23 23.75 -31.96
C ARG A 444 -0.94 24.13 -31.07
N LEU A 445 -1.61 23.14 -30.46
CA LEU A 445 -2.74 23.37 -29.56
C LEU A 445 -2.31 24.16 -28.30
N MET A 446 -1.12 23.90 -27.77
CA MET A 446 -0.59 24.64 -26.62
C MET A 446 -0.18 26.08 -26.98
N MET A 447 0.28 26.33 -28.21
CA MET A 447 0.54 27.68 -28.71
C MET A 447 -0.76 28.48 -28.85
N GLU A 448 -1.83 27.86 -29.38
CA GLU A 448 -3.16 28.47 -29.43
C GLU A 448 -3.64 28.86 -28.03
N ARG A 449 -3.49 27.98 -27.03
CA ARG A 449 -3.78 28.27 -25.62
C ARG A 449 -2.93 29.43 -25.08
N GLN A 450 -1.64 29.44 -25.38
CA GLN A 450 -0.69 30.42 -24.84
C GLN A 450 -1.04 31.86 -25.26
N ALA A 451 -1.56 32.05 -26.48
CA ALA A 451 -2.03 33.34 -26.97
C ALA A 451 -3.08 34.00 -26.05
N PHE A 452 -3.90 33.22 -25.33
CA PHE A 452 -4.88 33.76 -24.38
C PHE A 452 -4.23 34.25 -23.10
N ARG A 453 -3.22 33.53 -22.61
CA ARG A 453 -2.45 33.96 -21.44
C ARG A 453 -1.66 35.22 -21.74
N ASP A 454 -1.13 35.32 -22.95
CA ASP A 454 -0.40 36.51 -23.40
C ASP A 454 -1.34 37.71 -23.53
N ARG A 455 -2.54 37.54 -24.13
CA ARG A 455 -3.57 38.59 -24.15
C ARG A 455 -3.99 39.08 -22.76
N ARG A 456 -4.04 38.20 -21.75
CA ARG A 456 -4.31 38.62 -20.35
C ARG A 456 -3.24 39.53 -19.78
N ARG A 457 -1.98 39.36 -20.20
CA ARG A 457 -0.86 40.22 -19.81
C ARG A 457 -0.88 41.53 -20.58
N GLU A 458 -1.22 41.50 -21.86
CA GLU A 458 -1.33 42.68 -22.71
C GLU A 458 -2.50 43.59 -22.29
N GLU A 459 -3.63 43.03 -21.87
CA GLU A 459 -4.81 43.77 -21.39
C GLU A 459 -4.80 44.06 -19.87
N ASP A 460 -3.71 43.74 -19.16
CA ASP A 460 -3.53 43.95 -17.71
C ASP A 460 -4.69 43.37 -16.85
N CYS A 461 -5.18 42.18 -17.21
CA CYS A 461 -6.32 41.50 -16.56
C CYS A 461 -5.92 40.14 -15.96
N GLU A 462 -4.84 40.14 -15.17
CA GLU A 462 -4.32 38.94 -14.50
C GLU A 462 -5.19 38.48 -13.32
N ARG A 463 -5.95 39.39 -12.71
CA ARG A 463 -6.81 39.06 -11.56
C ARG A 463 -8.04 38.26 -12.01
N PRO A 464 -8.51 37.30 -11.21
CA PRO A 464 -9.70 36.54 -11.54
C PRO A 464 -10.99 37.32 -11.27
N LEU A 465 -12.07 36.92 -11.94
CA LEU A 465 -13.40 37.54 -11.80
C LEU A 465 -13.89 37.59 -10.35
N LYS A 466 -13.60 36.56 -9.54
CA LYS A 466 -13.95 36.55 -8.12
C LYS A 466 -13.21 37.61 -7.31
N ALA A 467 -11.94 37.90 -7.62
CA ALA A 467 -11.19 38.97 -6.96
C ALA A 467 -11.75 40.36 -7.34
N LEU A 468 -12.07 40.55 -8.62
CA LEU A 468 -12.72 41.77 -9.12
C LEU A 468 -14.12 41.98 -8.52
N LEU A 469 -14.86 40.89 -8.30
CA LEU A 469 -16.15 40.90 -7.61
C LEU A 469 -16.04 41.33 -6.14
N ILE A 470 -14.97 40.95 -5.44
CA ILE A 470 -14.72 41.37 -4.05
C ILE A 470 -14.48 42.89 -4.00
N GLU A 471 -13.72 43.42 -4.96
CA GLU A 471 -13.45 44.85 -5.05
C GLU A 471 -14.72 45.66 -5.36
N LEU A 472 -15.55 45.21 -6.32
CA LEU A 472 -16.87 45.82 -6.55
C LEU A 472 -17.74 45.77 -5.29
N SER A 473 -17.71 44.65 -4.56
CA SER A 473 -18.46 44.51 -3.31
C SER A 473 -17.94 45.46 -2.22
N ALA A 474 -16.65 45.74 -2.17
CA ALA A 474 -16.07 46.73 -1.26
C ALA A 474 -16.55 48.15 -1.60
N ILE A 475 -16.69 48.49 -2.88
CA ILE A 475 -17.28 49.77 -3.32
C ILE A 475 -18.75 49.87 -2.88
N VAL A 476 -19.52 48.80 -2.99
CA VAL A 476 -20.94 48.77 -2.59
C VAL A 476 -21.14 49.05 -1.09
N HIS A 477 -20.25 48.55 -0.24
CA HIS A 477 -20.33 48.74 1.23
C HIS A 477 -19.49 49.93 1.74
N GLY A 478 -18.83 50.66 0.84
CA GLY A 478 -17.99 51.80 1.17
C GLY A 478 -18.76 53.12 1.31
N GLN A 479 -18.03 54.20 1.63
CA GLN A 479 -18.58 55.55 1.74
C GLN A 479 -18.52 56.28 0.38
N TYR A 480 -19.31 55.84 -0.59
CA TYR A 480 -19.40 56.45 -1.93
C TYR A 480 -20.75 57.10 -2.19
N ARG A 481 -20.87 57.87 -3.28
CA ARG A 481 -22.16 58.46 -3.72
C ARG A 481 -23.16 57.34 -4.06
N ALA A 482 -24.45 57.58 -3.83
CA ALA A 482 -25.51 56.60 -4.09
C ALA A 482 -25.53 56.10 -5.54
N GLU A 483 -25.23 56.97 -6.51
CA GLU A 483 -25.11 56.63 -7.94
C GLU A 483 -23.98 55.62 -8.20
N GLU A 484 -22.81 55.83 -7.59
CA GLU A 484 -21.64 54.94 -7.71
C GLU A 484 -21.90 53.58 -7.06
N ILE A 485 -22.52 53.58 -5.88
CA ILE A 485 -22.93 52.35 -5.17
C ILE A 485 -23.90 51.55 -6.04
N GLN A 486 -24.86 52.21 -6.70
CA GLN A 486 -25.83 51.54 -7.54
C GLN A 486 -25.18 50.90 -8.79
N ILE A 487 -24.25 51.61 -9.46
CA ILE A 487 -23.49 51.06 -10.61
C ILE A 487 -22.68 49.82 -10.19
N ALA A 488 -21.91 49.94 -9.10
CA ALA A 488 -21.11 48.84 -8.58
C ALA A 488 -21.96 47.64 -8.13
N LYS A 489 -23.14 47.90 -7.53
CA LYS A 489 -24.07 46.86 -7.09
C LYS A 489 -24.65 46.06 -8.26
N THR A 490 -25.14 46.75 -9.31
CA THR A 490 -25.67 46.08 -10.50
C THR A 490 -24.59 45.29 -11.26
N ALA A 491 -23.36 45.78 -11.29
CA ALA A 491 -22.23 45.04 -11.85
C ALA A 491 -21.90 43.80 -11.00
N ALA A 492 -21.78 43.95 -9.68
CA ALA A 492 -21.44 42.86 -8.76
C ALA A 492 -22.49 41.73 -8.78
N GLU A 493 -23.78 42.05 -8.81
CA GLU A 493 -24.86 41.06 -8.88
C GLU A 493 -24.80 40.22 -10.17
N ALA A 494 -24.57 40.87 -11.31
CA ALA A 494 -24.45 40.18 -12.59
C ALA A 494 -23.20 39.29 -12.67
N ILE A 495 -22.05 39.80 -12.21
CA ILE A 495 -20.80 39.03 -12.19
C ILE A 495 -20.90 37.86 -11.22
N ARG A 496 -21.52 38.03 -10.05
CA ARG A 496 -21.79 36.94 -9.11
C ARG A 496 -22.64 35.84 -9.74
N ALA A 497 -23.73 36.21 -10.42
CA ALA A 497 -24.58 35.24 -11.12
C ALA A 497 -23.81 34.51 -12.24
N PHE A 498 -22.99 35.22 -13.00
CA PHE A 498 -22.15 34.63 -14.04
C PHE A 498 -21.11 33.66 -13.47
N VAL A 499 -20.36 34.06 -12.44
CA VAL A 499 -19.34 33.21 -11.80
C VAL A 499 -19.96 31.92 -11.24
N ASN A 500 -21.12 32.01 -10.59
CA ASN A 500 -21.81 30.82 -10.06
C ASN A 500 -22.22 29.86 -11.18
N LYS A 501 -22.90 30.37 -12.22
CA LYS A 501 -23.31 29.55 -13.38
C LYS A 501 -22.11 28.91 -14.08
N GLN A 502 -21.04 29.68 -14.32
CA GLN A 502 -19.85 29.18 -14.99
C GLN A 502 -19.07 28.16 -14.14
N SER A 503 -19.07 28.31 -12.81
CA SER A 503 -18.43 27.34 -11.90
C SER A 503 -19.14 25.98 -11.97
N GLU A 504 -20.49 25.96 -11.97
CA GLU A 504 -21.27 24.73 -12.15
C GLU A 504 -21.00 24.05 -13.50
N LEU A 505 -20.89 24.84 -14.58
CA LEU A 505 -20.54 24.31 -15.91
C LEU A 505 -19.13 23.72 -15.95
N VAL A 506 -18.15 24.39 -15.33
CA VAL A 506 -16.77 23.88 -15.22
C VAL A 506 -16.73 22.56 -14.44
N GLU A 507 -17.52 22.41 -13.38
CA GLU A 507 -17.63 21.13 -12.67
C GLU A 507 -18.22 20.02 -13.55
N LYS A 508 -19.27 20.32 -14.34
CA LYS A 508 -19.83 19.36 -15.30
C LYS A 508 -18.81 18.96 -16.37
N LEU A 509 -18.04 19.93 -16.91
CA LEU A 509 -16.99 19.67 -17.89
C LEU A 509 -15.85 18.83 -17.33
N ASN A 510 -15.46 19.02 -16.07
CA ASN A 510 -14.46 18.18 -15.43
C ASN A 510 -14.96 16.74 -15.25
N LYS A 511 -16.23 16.54 -14.86
CA LYS A 511 -16.83 15.19 -14.80
C LYS A 511 -16.86 14.51 -16.17
N GLU A 512 -17.16 15.27 -17.22
CA GLU A 512 -17.14 14.78 -18.60
C GLU A 512 -15.71 14.45 -19.08
N LEU A 513 -14.72 15.28 -18.74
CA LEU A 513 -13.31 15.01 -19.00
C LEU A 513 -12.84 13.70 -18.35
N ASP A 514 -13.30 13.40 -17.12
CA ASP A 514 -12.99 12.13 -16.46
C ASP A 514 -13.60 10.94 -17.21
N LEU A 515 -14.82 11.07 -17.76
CA LEU A 515 -15.41 10.05 -18.64
C LEU A 515 -14.57 9.83 -19.91
N PHE A 516 -14.10 10.91 -20.55
CA PHE A 516 -13.24 10.81 -21.74
C PHE A 516 -11.92 10.09 -21.42
N ARG A 517 -11.31 10.41 -20.28
CA ARG A 517 -10.08 9.75 -19.82
C ARG A 517 -10.28 8.26 -19.58
N VAL A 518 -11.41 7.86 -18.98
CA VAL A 518 -11.72 6.44 -18.77
C VAL A 518 -11.85 5.71 -20.11
N ALA A 519 -12.59 6.26 -21.07
CA ALA A 519 -12.72 5.66 -22.40
C ALA A 519 -11.38 5.60 -23.14
N PHE A 520 -10.61 6.69 -23.14
CA PHE A 520 -9.28 6.76 -23.75
C PHE A 520 -8.32 5.72 -23.17
N ASN A 521 -8.24 5.61 -21.83
CA ASN A 521 -7.36 4.65 -21.16
C ASN A 521 -7.68 3.20 -21.56
N LYS A 522 -8.95 2.87 -21.77
CA LYS A 522 -9.36 1.53 -22.22
C LYS A 522 -8.99 1.29 -23.69
N ARG A 523 -9.05 2.31 -24.56
CA ARG A 523 -8.48 2.25 -25.92
C ARG A 523 -6.95 2.07 -25.90
N VAL A 524 -6.23 2.78 -25.03
CA VAL A 524 -4.77 2.62 -24.86
C VAL A 524 -4.41 1.18 -24.50
N VAL A 525 -5.17 0.54 -23.60
CA VAL A 525 -4.93 -0.87 -23.25
C VAL A 525 -5.11 -1.81 -24.46
N TYR A 526 -6.10 -1.56 -25.33
CA TYR A 526 -6.25 -2.32 -26.58
C TYR A 526 -5.07 -2.11 -27.53
N PHE A 527 -4.65 -0.87 -27.79
CA PHE A 527 -3.53 -0.59 -28.67
C PHE A 527 -2.19 -1.10 -28.12
N ALA A 528 -1.97 -1.01 -26.81
CA ALA A 528 -0.80 -1.61 -26.17
C ALA A 528 -0.80 -3.14 -26.30
N ALA A 529 -1.97 -3.78 -26.17
CA ALA A 529 -2.12 -5.21 -26.38
C ALA A 529 -1.88 -5.61 -27.85
N LEU A 530 -2.30 -4.79 -28.81
CA LEU A 530 -2.05 -5.00 -30.23
C LEU A 530 -0.56 -4.84 -30.56
N GLN A 531 0.06 -3.76 -30.08
CA GLN A 531 1.49 -3.51 -30.24
C GLN A 531 2.33 -4.64 -29.61
N GLU A 532 1.97 -5.13 -28.42
CA GLU A 532 2.66 -6.26 -27.79
C GLU A 532 2.66 -7.51 -28.69
N VAL A 533 1.54 -7.81 -29.35
CA VAL A 533 1.44 -8.95 -30.27
C VAL A 533 2.29 -8.71 -31.52
N SER A 534 2.25 -7.51 -32.11
CA SER A 534 3.11 -7.16 -33.25
C SER A 534 4.60 -7.19 -32.92
N ASP A 535 5.02 -6.65 -31.77
CA ASP A 535 6.41 -6.68 -31.30
C ASP A 535 6.87 -8.12 -31.01
N SER A 536 5.94 -9.02 -30.70
CA SER A 536 6.24 -10.42 -30.39
C SER A 536 6.80 -11.19 -31.59
N VAL A 537 6.48 -10.79 -32.82
CA VAL A 537 6.96 -11.44 -34.06
C VAL A 537 8.19 -10.74 -34.64
N ALA A 538 8.71 -9.71 -33.98
CA ALA A 538 9.88 -8.97 -34.43
C ALA A 538 11.14 -9.86 -34.52
N ALA A 539 12.05 -9.48 -35.42
CA ALA A 539 13.30 -10.21 -35.64
C ALA A 539 14.16 -10.26 -34.36
N PRO A 540 14.77 -11.41 -34.05
CA PRO A 540 15.56 -11.58 -32.84
C PRO A 540 16.88 -10.78 -32.87
N PHE A 541 17.15 -9.95 -31.84
CA PHE A 541 18.47 -9.33 -31.67
C PHE A 541 19.51 -10.33 -31.14
N PHE A 542 20.63 -10.54 -31.84
CA PHE A 542 21.73 -11.43 -31.41
C PHE A 542 23.08 -10.72 -31.50
N LYS A 543 24.07 -11.17 -30.71
CA LYS A 543 25.45 -10.63 -30.76
C LYS A 543 26.38 -11.52 -31.55
N ASP A 544 26.30 -12.82 -31.29
CA ASP A 544 27.08 -13.86 -31.98
C ASP A 544 26.13 -15.03 -32.20
N LEU A 545 25.75 -15.25 -33.46
CA LEU A 545 24.71 -16.20 -33.83
C LEU A 545 25.04 -17.62 -33.35
N GLY A 546 26.27 -18.09 -33.56
CA GLY A 546 26.66 -19.45 -33.19
C GLY A 546 26.69 -19.65 -31.67
N ARG A 547 27.19 -18.66 -30.94
CA ARG A 547 27.21 -18.71 -29.47
C ARG A 547 25.81 -18.61 -28.88
N ASP A 548 24.96 -17.74 -29.42
CA ASP A 548 23.59 -17.55 -28.95
C ASP A 548 22.73 -18.79 -29.23
N ILE A 549 22.91 -19.46 -30.38
CA ILE A 549 22.28 -20.77 -30.65
C ILE A 549 22.69 -21.80 -29.60
N ALA A 550 23.99 -21.92 -29.28
CA ALA A 550 24.47 -22.89 -28.30
C ALA A 550 23.96 -22.60 -26.87
N ILE A 551 23.81 -21.32 -26.51
CA ILE A 551 23.23 -20.92 -25.22
C ILE A 551 21.76 -21.33 -25.14
N VAL A 552 20.97 -21.02 -26.18
CA VAL A 552 19.54 -21.35 -26.21
C VAL A 552 19.34 -22.86 -26.27
N ASP A 553 20.18 -23.59 -27.01
CA ASP A 553 20.14 -25.06 -27.06
C ASP A 553 20.35 -25.69 -25.68
N LYS A 554 21.33 -25.19 -24.93
CA LYS A 554 21.54 -25.59 -23.54
C LYS A 554 20.34 -25.26 -22.65
N GLN A 555 19.72 -24.08 -22.82
CA GLN A 555 18.52 -23.70 -22.07
C GLN A 555 17.35 -24.64 -22.34
N ILE A 556 17.18 -25.09 -23.59
CA ILE A 556 16.16 -26.08 -23.96
C ILE A 556 16.44 -27.41 -23.26
N THR A 557 17.66 -27.95 -23.36
CA THR A 557 17.99 -29.23 -22.73
C THR A 557 17.88 -29.20 -21.21
N ASP A 558 18.33 -28.11 -20.58
CA ASP A 558 18.21 -27.92 -19.14
C ASP A 558 16.73 -27.78 -18.73
N GLY A 559 15.94 -27.06 -19.53
CA GLY A 559 14.49 -26.90 -19.36
C GLY A 559 13.72 -28.23 -19.44
N GLU A 560 14.01 -29.07 -20.44
CA GLU A 560 13.39 -30.40 -20.58
C GLU A 560 13.65 -31.29 -19.36
N VAL A 561 14.89 -31.30 -18.85
CA VAL A 561 15.26 -32.08 -17.66
C VAL A 561 14.51 -31.58 -16.42
N VAL A 562 14.38 -30.26 -16.26
CA VAL A 562 13.62 -29.65 -15.17
C VAL A 562 12.14 -30.00 -15.27
N LEU A 563 11.52 -29.81 -16.44
CA LEU A 563 10.11 -30.12 -16.67
C LEU A 563 9.80 -31.61 -16.46
N ALA A 564 10.69 -32.52 -16.90
CA ALA A 564 10.53 -33.95 -16.64
C ALA A 564 10.55 -34.29 -15.14
N ARG A 565 11.46 -33.67 -14.37
CA ARG A 565 11.51 -33.83 -12.90
C ARG A 565 10.26 -33.26 -12.23
N MET A 566 9.80 -32.09 -12.68
CA MET A 566 8.57 -31.47 -12.15
C MET A 566 7.32 -32.29 -12.50
N ALA A 567 7.25 -32.88 -13.68
CA ALA A 567 6.13 -33.77 -14.04
C ALA A 567 6.03 -35.00 -13.12
N VAL A 568 7.16 -35.60 -12.74
CA VAL A 568 7.19 -36.71 -11.75
C VAL A 568 6.71 -36.22 -10.40
N ARG A 569 7.20 -35.06 -9.95
CA ARG A 569 6.81 -34.44 -8.67
C ARG A 569 5.33 -34.08 -8.64
N GLY A 570 4.77 -33.55 -9.73
CA GLY A 570 3.35 -33.25 -9.85
C GLY A 570 2.47 -34.48 -9.70
N ARG A 571 2.83 -35.60 -10.34
CA ARG A 571 2.15 -36.90 -10.16
C ARG A 571 2.18 -37.37 -8.72
N TYR A 572 3.32 -37.22 -8.04
CA TYR A 572 3.46 -37.59 -6.64
C TYR A 572 2.62 -36.70 -5.70
N LEU A 573 2.60 -35.38 -5.90
CA LEU A 573 1.74 -34.48 -5.12
C LEU A 573 0.26 -34.78 -5.32
N ASN A 574 -0.15 -35.13 -6.53
CA ASN A 574 -1.53 -35.57 -6.80
C ASN A 574 -1.87 -36.89 -6.11
N PHE A 575 -0.90 -37.82 -5.99
CA PHE A 575 -1.06 -39.07 -5.24
C PHE A 575 -1.18 -38.84 -3.72
N LEU A 576 -0.42 -37.89 -3.16
CA LEU A 576 -0.54 -37.52 -1.74
C LEU A 576 -1.87 -36.83 -1.42
N GLY A 577 -2.40 -36.07 -2.37
CA GLY A 577 -3.69 -35.37 -2.23
C GLY A 577 -4.93 -36.22 -2.49
N SER A 578 -4.82 -37.55 -2.60
CA SER A 578 -5.97 -38.45 -2.70
C SER A 578 -6.63 -38.66 -1.33
N GLN A 579 -7.96 -38.84 -1.30
CA GLN A 579 -8.74 -38.91 -0.04
C GLN A 579 -8.29 -40.02 0.92
N ASP A 580 -7.67 -41.10 0.41
CA ASP A 580 -7.20 -42.22 1.23
C ASP A 580 -5.94 -41.90 2.06
N ASN A 581 -5.15 -40.89 1.66
CA ASN A 581 -3.94 -40.44 2.39
C ASN A 581 -4.20 -39.20 3.24
N ILE A 582 -5.21 -38.38 2.92
CA ILE A 582 -5.58 -37.19 3.70
C ILE A 582 -6.11 -37.57 5.09
N ASN A 583 -6.70 -38.76 5.23
CA ASN A 583 -7.25 -39.29 6.49
C ASN A 583 -6.23 -40.06 7.35
N GLN A 584 -4.97 -40.21 6.91
CA GLN A 584 -3.92 -40.80 7.73
C GLN A 584 -3.34 -39.73 8.66
N ASP A 585 -3.28 -40.02 9.96
CA ASP A 585 -2.71 -39.09 10.93
C ASP A 585 -1.24 -38.86 10.58
N ALA A 586 -0.89 -37.65 10.15
CA ALA A 586 0.50 -37.25 9.86
C ALA A 586 1.46 -37.41 11.06
N HIS A 587 0.88 -37.64 12.25
CA HIS A 587 1.55 -38.05 13.47
C HIS A 587 2.12 -39.48 13.37
N SER A 588 1.31 -40.42 12.87
CA SER A 588 1.66 -41.82 12.64
C SER A 588 2.64 -42.02 11.46
N GLU A 589 2.72 -41.05 10.55
CA GLU A 589 3.59 -41.08 9.36
C GLU A 589 5.01 -40.52 9.62
N CYS A 590 5.27 -39.97 10.80
CA CYS A 590 6.59 -39.41 11.11
C CYS A 590 7.65 -40.54 11.10
N SER A 591 8.52 -40.56 10.09
CA SER A 591 9.51 -41.63 9.91
C SER A 591 10.66 -41.61 10.93
N ILE A 592 10.59 -40.73 11.93
CA ILE A 592 11.60 -40.59 13.00
C ILE A 592 11.04 -41.19 14.30
N CYS A 593 9.83 -40.77 14.72
CA CYS A 593 9.23 -41.23 15.97
C CYS A 593 8.12 -42.27 15.79
N PHE A 594 7.64 -42.52 14.57
CA PHE A 594 6.56 -43.45 14.27
C PHE A 594 5.31 -43.24 15.15
N GLY A 595 4.96 -41.98 15.43
CA GLY A 595 3.81 -41.62 16.26
C GLY A 595 4.02 -41.67 17.77
N THR A 596 5.27 -41.59 18.26
CA THR A 596 5.56 -41.57 19.71
C THR A 596 5.81 -40.18 20.31
N SER A 597 5.74 -39.11 19.50
CA SER A 597 5.99 -37.73 19.95
C SER A 597 4.71 -37.07 20.45
N ASP A 598 4.78 -36.23 21.49
CA ASP A 598 3.61 -35.47 21.99
C ASP A 598 3.35 -34.15 21.26
N ASP A 599 3.98 -33.93 20.10
CA ASP A 599 3.85 -32.66 19.37
C ASP A 599 2.42 -32.47 18.82
N GLU A 600 1.85 -31.28 19.04
CA GLU A 600 0.55 -30.87 18.47
C GLU A 600 0.65 -30.47 16.97
N TYR A 601 1.89 -30.32 16.48
CA TYR A 601 2.18 -29.79 15.16
C TYR A 601 3.23 -30.66 14.45
N ALA A 602 3.11 -30.74 13.12
CA ALA A 602 4.13 -31.32 12.25
C ALA A 602 4.65 -30.29 11.24
N ILE A 603 5.85 -30.55 10.74
CA ILE A 603 6.53 -29.79 9.69
C ILE A 603 6.41 -30.58 8.40
N LEU A 604 5.65 -30.05 7.45
CA LEU A 604 5.55 -30.52 6.08
C LEU A 604 6.66 -29.89 5.23
N LEU A 605 7.52 -30.73 4.69
CA LEU A 605 8.59 -30.31 3.79
C LEU A 605 8.06 -30.11 2.37
N ASN A 606 8.81 -29.34 1.58
CA ASN A 606 8.52 -29.16 0.15
C ASN A 606 8.53 -30.48 -0.62
N CYS A 607 9.13 -31.56 -0.12
CA CYS A 607 9.06 -32.88 -0.74
C CYS A 607 7.78 -33.65 -0.39
N GLY A 608 6.83 -33.08 0.35
CA GLY A 608 5.57 -33.72 0.73
C GLY A 608 5.63 -34.59 1.98
N HIS A 609 6.81 -34.75 2.60
CA HIS A 609 6.98 -35.55 3.82
C HIS A 609 6.81 -34.70 5.08
N ALA A 610 6.07 -35.22 6.06
CA ALA A 610 5.80 -34.58 7.34
C ALA A 610 6.61 -35.21 8.49
N PHE A 611 7.01 -34.36 9.46
CA PHE A 611 7.75 -34.77 10.65
C PHE A 611 7.21 -34.01 11.88
N CYS A 612 7.18 -34.63 13.06
CA CYS A 612 6.91 -33.91 14.31
C CYS A 612 7.96 -32.79 14.52
N VAL A 613 7.56 -31.67 15.15
CA VAL A 613 8.42 -30.49 15.35
C VAL A 613 9.70 -30.83 16.12
N SER A 614 9.58 -31.59 17.21
CA SER A 614 10.67 -32.11 18.03
C SER A 614 11.62 -32.97 17.21
N CYS A 615 11.07 -33.95 16.48
CA CYS A 615 11.82 -34.87 15.63
C CYS A 615 12.59 -34.14 14.52
N PHE A 616 11.95 -33.16 13.89
CA PHE A 616 12.58 -32.34 12.87
C PHE A 616 13.70 -31.45 13.42
N ARG A 617 13.47 -30.84 14.60
CA ARG A 617 14.46 -29.97 15.26
C ARG A 617 15.71 -30.76 15.62
N GLU A 618 15.56 -31.95 16.20
CA GLU A 618 16.68 -32.83 16.52
C GLU A 618 17.39 -33.34 15.26
N TYR A 619 16.63 -33.77 14.25
CA TYR A 619 17.19 -34.22 12.99
C TYR A 619 18.02 -33.13 12.29
N ARG A 620 17.62 -31.85 12.39
CA ARG A 620 18.29 -30.72 11.76
C ARG A 620 19.62 -30.33 12.43
N LYS A 621 19.86 -30.74 13.68
CA LYS A 621 21.14 -30.55 14.37
C LYS A 621 22.28 -31.40 13.78
N ALA A 622 21.97 -32.49 13.06
CA ALA A 622 22.97 -33.34 12.43
C ALA A 622 23.63 -32.64 11.22
N ALA A 623 24.90 -32.24 11.36
CA ALA A 623 25.63 -31.33 10.45
C ALA A 623 25.71 -31.74 8.96
N HIS A 624 25.44 -33.01 8.62
CA HIS A 624 25.47 -33.54 7.24
C HIS A 624 24.19 -34.22 6.77
N VAL A 625 23.46 -34.88 7.69
CA VAL A 625 22.24 -35.64 7.38
C VAL A 625 21.00 -34.74 7.49
N GLY A 626 20.99 -33.80 8.45
CA GLY A 626 19.87 -32.91 8.74
C GLY A 626 19.53 -31.88 7.66
N ARG A 627 20.32 -31.81 6.57
CA ARG A 627 20.07 -30.95 5.40
C ARG A 627 19.28 -31.65 4.29
N LYS A 628 19.05 -32.96 4.39
CA LYS A 628 18.30 -33.77 3.43
C LYS A 628 17.08 -34.35 4.12
N CYS A 629 15.97 -34.54 3.41
CA CYS A 629 14.78 -35.17 3.99
C CYS A 629 15.10 -36.60 4.47
N ALA A 630 14.70 -36.96 5.69
CA ALA A 630 14.94 -38.30 6.24
C ALA A 630 14.28 -39.42 5.42
N THR A 631 13.17 -39.13 4.75
CA THR A 631 12.40 -40.12 3.97
C THR A 631 12.90 -40.24 2.54
N CYS A 632 13.10 -39.12 1.84
CA CYS A 632 13.40 -39.13 0.39
C CYS A 632 14.77 -38.55 0.00
N GLN A 633 15.59 -38.15 0.98
CA GLN A 633 16.93 -37.56 0.82
C GLN A 633 17.02 -36.30 -0.06
N THR A 634 15.88 -35.71 -0.43
CA THR A 634 15.83 -34.45 -1.18
C THR A 634 16.35 -33.31 -0.27
N PRO A 635 17.22 -32.41 -0.77
CA PRO A 635 17.72 -31.30 0.02
C PRO A 635 16.56 -30.43 0.54
N ILE A 636 16.58 -30.15 1.84
CA ILE A 636 15.56 -29.37 2.52
C ILE A 636 15.82 -27.89 2.23
N LYS A 637 14.88 -27.21 1.58
CA LYS A 637 14.90 -25.75 1.46
C LYS A 637 14.51 -25.12 2.80
N ASP A 638 14.99 -23.92 3.11
CA ASP A 638 14.75 -23.25 4.39
C ASP A 638 13.27 -22.91 4.67
N LYS A 639 12.42 -22.95 3.63
CA LYS A 639 10.98 -22.75 3.75
C LYS A 639 10.26 -24.09 3.89
N PHE A 640 9.59 -24.28 5.03
CA PHE A 640 8.73 -25.43 5.33
C PHE A 640 7.36 -24.95 5.87
N THR A 641 6.35 -25.81 5.84
CA THR A 641 4.97 -25.49 6.25
C THR A 641 4.68 -26.20 7.57
N ARG A 642 4.09 -25.52 8.56
CA ARG A 642 3.61 -26.18 9.78
C ARG A 642 2.14 -26.57 9.59
N ILE A 643 1.82 -27.81 9.95
CA ILE A 643 0.48 -28.39 9.89
C ILE A 643 0.06 -28.85 11.29
N ARG A 644 -1.24 -28.83 11.56
CA ARG A 644 -1.81 -29.34 12.82
C ARG A 644 -2.04 -30.85 12.72
N LEU A 645 -1.73 -31.59 13.79
CA LEU A 645 -2.02 -33.03 13.89
C LEU A 645 -3.42 -33.22 14.50
N ASN A 646 -4.24 -34.09 13.90
CA ASN A 646 -5.53 -34.48 14.48
C ASN A 646 -5.26 -35.44 15.65
N ARG A 647 -5.95 -35.24 16.78
CA ARG A 647 -5.98 -36.21 17.87
C ARG A 647 -7.32 -36.94 17.78
N PRO A 648 -7.39 -38.28 17.83
CA PRO A 648 -8.65 -38.94 18.11
C PRO A 648 -9.13 -38.50 19.51
N ALA A 649 -10.40 -38.11 19.62
CA ALA A 649 -11.00 -37.82 20.90
C ALA A 649 -10.89 -39.08 21.79
N PRO A 650 -10.63 -38.95 23.11
CA PRO A 650 -10.64 -40.11 23.99
C PRO A 650 -12.05 -40.73 23.97
N ASP A 651 -12.15 -41.96 23.47
CA ASP A 651 -13.37 -42.75 23.48
C ASP A 651 -13.92 -42.90 24.90
N ASP A 652 -15.24 -42.77 25.00
CA ASP A 652 -16.06 -43.00 26.19
C ASP A 652 -15.73 -44.36 26.84
N VAL A 653 -15.04 -44.35 27.97
CA VAL A 653 -15.01 -45.48 28.90
C VAL A 653 -15.19 -44.98 30.33
N ASP A 654 -16.39 -45.28 30.83
CA ASP A 654 -16.83 -45.46 32.21
C ASP A 654 -16.72 -44.30 33.22
N LYS A 655 -17.89 -43.72 33.49
CA LYS A 655 -18.23 -43.11 34.78
C LYS A 655 -17.99 -44.10 35.92
N PRO A 656 -17.49 -43.61 37.07
CA PRO A 656 -18.05 -44.01 38.34
C PRO A 656 -18.68 -42.80 39.05
N GLU A 657 -19.88 -43.05 39.57
CA GLU A 657 -20.60 -42.16 40.46
C GLU A 657 -19.91 -42.09 41.84
N GLY A 658 -19.88 -40.90 42.43
CA GLY A 658 -20.19 -40.69 43.85
C GLY A 658 -19.10 -40.94 44.90
N SER A 659 -19.03 -39.97 45.83
CA SER A 659 -18.28 -39.96 47.10
C SER A 659 -16.75 -39.83 46.95
N GLY A 660 -16.02 -39.07 47.72
CA GLY A 660 -16.26 -38.26 48.91
C GLY A 660 -14.87 -37.90 49.45
N SER A 661 -14.71 -36.69 49.98
CA SER A 661 -13.71 -36.23 50.96
C SER A 661 -12.39 -36.99 51.12
N GLY A 662 -11.27 -36.28 51.04
CA GLY A 662 -10.06 -36.70 51.76
C GLY A 662 -8.77 -36.11 51.20
N GLU A 663 -8.17 -35.25 52.01
CA GLU A 663 -6.77 -34.82 51.94
C GLU A 663 -5.81 -36.02 51.80
N ALA A 664 -4.69 -35.85 51.09
CA ALA A 664 -3.34 -36.10 51.61
C ALA A 664 -2.29 -36.33 50.50
N GLU A 665 -1.23 -35.53 50.62
CA GLU A 665 0.20 -35.89 50.54
C GLU A 665 0.81 -36.43 49.23
N MET A 666 1.74 -35.61 48.74
CA MET A 666 2.86 -36.01 47.88
C MET A 666 3.81 -36.95 48.63
N PRO A 667 4.35 -38.01 47.99
CA PRO A 667 5.61 -38.58 48.38
C PRO A 667 6.76 -37.94 47.59
N GLU A 668 7.74 -37.43 48.34
CA GLU A 668 9.09 -37.12 47.88
C GLU A 668 9.75 -38.40 47.32
N ALA A 669 10.45 -38.29 46.20
CA ALA A 669 11.37 -39.29 45.70
C ALA A 669 12.72 -38.65 45.39
N GLU A 670 13.76 -39.35 45.80
CA GLU A 670 15.08 -38.85 46.17
C GLU A 670 15.98 -38.46 44.98
N LYS A 671 16.93 -37.57 45.28
CA LYS A 671 18.01 -37.11 44.41
C LYS A 671 18.96 -38.25 44.03
N GLU A 672 19.23 -38.39 42.73
CA GLU A 672 20.51 -38.90 42.23
C GLU A 672 21.34 -37.72 41.72
N VAL A 673 22.61 -37.68 42.14
CA VAL A 673 23.60 -36.64 41.86
C VAL A 673 24.64 -37.25 40.94
N GLU A 674 24.87 -36.69 39.74
CA GLU A 674 26.13 -36.68 38.95
C GLU A 674 26.01 -35.64 37.79
N PRO A 675 27.09 -35.27 37.09
CA PRO A 675 28.08 -34.22 37.39
C PRO A 675 27.86 -32.91 36.59
N GLU A 676 28.50 -31.83 37.04
CA GLU A 676 28.40 -30.47 36.51
C GLU A 676 29.06 -30.30 35.12
N ASP A 677 28.26 -30.01 34.09
CA ASP A 677 28.70 -29.49 32.78
C ASP A 677 28.05 -28.10 32.52
N ASP A 678 28.83 -27.17 31.97
CA ASP A 678 28.54 -25.71 31.86
C ASP A 678 27.24 -25.30 31.10
N GLU A 679 26.57 -26.22 30.39
CA GLU A 679 25.33 -25.91 29.64
C GLU A 679 24.09 -25.71 30.55
N ASP A 680 24.07 -26.38 31.70
CA ASP A 680 22.99 -26.31 32.69
C ASP A 680 22.93 -24.96 33.42
N ALA A 681 24.07 -24.26 33.52
CA ALA A 681 24.13 -22.98 34.21
C ALA A 681 23.36 -21.88 33.46
N ALA A 682 23.45 -21.88 32.11
CA ALA A 682 22.80 -20.88 31.27
C ALA A 682 21.27 -21.05 31.25
N GLU A 683 20.76 -22.29 31.23
CA GLU A 683 19.32 -22.54 31.30
C GLU A 683 18.75 -22.21 32.68
N ARG A 684 19.47 -22.56 33.76
CA ARG A 684 19.08 -22.16 35.12
C ARG A 684 19.08 -20.64 35.30
N GLU A 685 20.06 -19.93 34.75
CA GLU A 685 20.13 -18.47 34.78
C GLU A 685 18.98 -17.83 33.98
N ALA A 686 18.69 -18.34 32.78
CA ALA A 686 17.57 -17.88 31.96
C ALA A 686 16.20 -18.13 32.63
N GLN A 687 16.03 -19.27 33.30
CA GLN A 687 14.82 -19.59 34.05
C GLN A 687 14.65 -18.65 35.26
N LYS A 688 15.71 -18.42 36.02
CA LYS A 688 15.72 -17.47 37.14
C LYS A 688 15.38 -16.05 36.69
N GLU A 689 15.88 -15.62 35.52
CA GLU A 689 15.54 -14.30 34.97
C GLU A 689 14.08 -14.21 34.52
N ARG A 690 13.49 -15.30 33.99
CA ARG A 690 12.05 -15.35 33.66
C ARG A 690 11.18 -15.21 34.91
N GLU A 691 11.53 -15.92 35.98
CA GLU A 691 10.82 -15.85 37.27
C GLU A 691 10.94 -14.47 37.90
N THR A 692 12.15 -13.88 37.89
CA THR A 692 12.38 -12.52 38.39
C THR A 692 11.56 -11.50 37.60
N ARG A 693 11.52 -11.62 36.27
CA ARG A 693 10.71 -10.75 35.40
C ARG A 693 9.22 -10.91 35.68
N ALA A 694 8.73 -12.12 35.90
CA ALA A 694 7.32 -12.35 36.26
C ALA A 694 6.98 -11.66 37.59
N ALA A 695 7.84 -11.79 38.61
CA ALA A 695 7.67 -11.13 39.90
C ALA A 695 7.73 -9.59 39.80
N ASP A 696 8.56 -9.04 38.91
CA ASP A 696 8.61 -7.59 38.67
C ASP A 696 7.36 -7.06 37.97
N LEU A 697 6.82 -7.81 36.99
CA LEU A 697 5.58 -7.44 36.31
C LEU A 697 4.35 -7.55 37.22
N GLU A 698 4.35 -8.45 38.20
CA GLU A 698 3.27 -8.58 39.19
C GLU A 698 3.15 -7.36 40.12
N LYS A 699 4.25 -6.61 40.33
CA LYS A 699 4.24 -5.35 41.09
C LYS A 699 3.55 -4.20 40.34
N LEU A 700 3.32 -4.35 39.03
CA LEU A 700 2.72 -3.32 38.20
C LEU A 700 1.19 -3.33 38.33
N ASN A 701 0.58 -2.15 38.23
CA ASN A 701 -0.86 -1.98 38.17
C ASN A 701 -1.39 -2.44 36.80
N MET A 702 -1.62 -3.74 36.65
CA MET A 702 -2.15 -4.33 35.43
C MET A 702 -3.65 -4.00 35.25
N MET A 703 -4.10 -3.80 34.01
CA MET A 703 -5.52 -3.60 33.74
C MET A 703 -6.33 -4.82 34.25
N PRO A 704 -7.44 -4.62 35.00
CA PRO A 704 -8.24 -5.73 35.51
C PRO A 704 -8.76 -6.64 34.40
N PHE A 705 -8.73 -7.96 34.62
CA PHE A 705 -9.11 -8.98 33.62
C PHE A 705 -10.53 -8.81 33.09
N ASP A 706 -11.49 -8.44 33.94
CA ASP A 706 -12.88 -8.19 33.51
C ASP A 706 -12.99 -7.05 32.51
N ARG A 707 -12.19 -5.99 32.68
CA ARG A 707 -12.14 -4.86 31.75
C ARG A 707 -11.49 -5.27 30.44
N GLN A 708 -10.39 -6.02 30.49
CA GLN A 708 -9.72 -6.54 29.29
C GLN A 708 -10.66 -7.40 28.46
N ARG A 709 -11.40 -8.33 29.10
CA ARG A 709 -12.36 -9.21 28.43
C ARG A 709 -13.51 -8.43 27.79
N ALA A 710 -14.04 -7.42 28.50
CA ALA A 710 -15.11 -6.57 27.96
C ALA A 710 -14.64 -5.73 26.76
N ILE A 711 -13.40 -5.26 26.77
CA ILE A 711 -12.79 -4.57 25.62
C ILE A 711 -12.59 -5.55 24.46
N PHE A 712 -12.02 -6.73 24.73
CA PHE A 712 -11.73 -7.72 23.69
C PHE A 712 -12.99 -8.18 22.95
N ALA A 713 -14.14 -8.23 23.64
CA ALA A 713 -15.44 -8.57 23.08
C ALA A 713 -16.06 -7.48 22.17
N MET A 714 -15.50 -6.28 22.11
CA MET A 714 -15.99 -5.23 21.20
C MET A 714 -15.68 -5.58 19.74
N ASP A 715 -16.65 -5.33 18.86
CA ASP A 715 -16.48 -5.48 17.42
C ASP A 715 -15.65 -4.33 16.83
N MET A 716 -14.86 -4.65 15.82
CA MET A 716 -14.11 -3.67 15.03
C MET A 716 -14.08 -4.07 13.56
N MET A 717 -13.93 -3.10 12.67
CA MET A 717 -13.78 -3.28 11.23
C MET A 717 -12.31 -3.21 10.83
N GLY A 718 -11.83 -4.21 10.08
CA GLY A 718 -10.44 -4.30 9.59
C GLY A 718 -9.48 -4.97 10.58
N GLU A 719 -8.24 -5.20 10.14
CA GLU A 719 -7.17 -5.81 10.93
C GLU A 719 -5.90 -4.95 10.82
N PHE A 720 -5.39 -4.49 11.96
CA PHE A 720 -4.30 -3.50 12.06
C PHE A 720 -3.22 -3.90 13.07
N GLY A 721 -3.10 -5.21 13.37
CA GLY A 721 -2.18 -5.79 14.36
C GLY A 721 -2.73 -5.80 15.80
N SER A 722 -2.26 -6.73 16.64
CA SER A 722 -2.86 -7.03 17.95
C SER A 722 -3.01 -5.79 18.84
N LYS A 723 -1.98 -4.93 18.88
CA LYS A 723 -1.96 -3.74 19.74
C LYS A 723 -2.95 -2.67 19.28
N ILE A 724 -2.93 -2.32 17.99
CA ILE A 724 -3.83 -1.30 17.42
C ILE A 724 -5.26 -1.82 17.39
N ASN A 725 -5.48 -3.11 17.13
CA ASN A 725 -6.79 -3.75 17.23
C ASN A 725 -7.36 -3.58 18.65
N PHE A 726 -6.56 -3.86 19.68
CA PHE A 726 -7.00 -3.66 21.06
C PHE A 726 -7.28 -2.18 21.36
N LEU A 727 -6.47 -1.23 20.84
CA LEU A 727 -6.76 0.20 20.97
C LEU A 727 -8.14 0.57 20.39
N ILE A 728 -8.46 0.14 19.17
CA ILE A 728 -9.74 0.45 18.53
C ILE A 728 -10.91 -0.15 19.32
N LYS A 729 -10.78 -1.40 19.76
CA LYS A 729 -11.76 -2.04 20.64
C LYS A 729 -11.92 -1.29 21.96
N HIS A 730 -10.82 -0.78 22.53
CA HIS A 730 -10.84 0.01 23.76
C HIS A 730 -11.59 1.33 23.57
N LEU A 731 -11.42 1.99 22.43
CA LEU A 731 -12.17 3.19 22.07
C LEU A 731 -13.67 2.90 21.88
N HIS A 732 -14.01 1.76 21.27
CA HIS A 732 -15.42 1.33 21.17
C HIS A 732 -16.03 1.02 22.54
N TYR A 733 -15.27 0.41 23.46
CA TYR A 733 -15.69 0.18 24.84
C TYR A 733 -16.01 1.49 25.57
N TYR A 734 -15.17 2.51 25.44
CA TYR A 734 -15.46 3.82 26.01
C TYR A 734 -16.64 4.50 25.33
N ARG A 735 -16.79 4.36 24.00
CA ARG A 735 -17.95 4.91 23.28
C ARG A 735 -19.27 4.30 23.74
N SER A 736 -19.30 3.02 24.13
CA SER A 736 -20.51 2.34 24.61
C SER A 736 -20.80 2.61 26.09
N THR A 737 -19.78 2.72 26.93
CA THR A 737 -19.93 2.94 28.38
C THR A 737 -20.01 4.41 28.77
N ARG A 738 -19.21 5.28 28.13
CA ARG A 738 -19.07 6.72 28.39
C ARG A 738 -18.85 7.51 27.09
N PRO A 739 -19.93 7.80 26.33
CA PRO A 739 -19.84 8.34 24.96
C PRO A 739 -19.19 9.74 24.84
N ASN A 740 -19.11 10.50 25.94
CA ASN A 740 -18.52 11.85 25.95
C ASN A 740 -17.04 11.87 26.36
N THR A 741 -16.41 10.70 26.51
CA THR A 741 -14.99 10.59 26.89
C THR A 741 -14.11 11.01 25.72
N ARG A 742 -13.12 11.86 25.98
CA ARG A 742 -12.10 12.26 25.01
C ARG A 742 -10.78 11.58 25.30
N HIS A 743 -10.15 11.12 24.23
CA HIS A 743 -8.94 10.30 24.28
C HIS A 743 -7.78 11.02 23.60
N VAL A 744 -6.58 10.85 24.15
CA VAL A 744 -5.33 11.15 23.44
C VAL A 744 -4.55 9.86 23.23
N VAL A 745 -4.00 9.67 22.04
CA VAL A 745 -3.17 8.51 21.69
C VAL A 745 -1.77 9.01 21.34
N PHE A 746 -0.78 8.49 22.06
CA PHE A 746 0.63 8.81 21.91
C PHE A 746 1.40 7.66 21.30
N SER A 747 2.33 8.00 20.40
CA SER A 747 3.38 7.08 19.93
C SER A 747 4.66 7.86 19.63
N ASN A 748 5.80 7.19 19.80
CA ASN A 748 7.11 7.64 19.37
C ASN A 748 7.33 7.41 17.87
N TRP A 749 6.50 6.59 17.22
CA TRP A 749 6.63 6.27 15.79
C TRP A 749 5.52 6.94 14.97
N ALA A 750 5.90 7.87 14.10
CA ALA A 750 4.97 8.49 13.13
C ALA A 750 4.25 7.46 12.26
N ASP A 751 4.94 6.40 11.85
CA ASP A 751 4.35 5.32 11.04
C ASP A 751 3.24 4.58 11.80
N SER A 752 3.40 4.35 13.12
CA SER A 752 2.36 3.73 13.95
C SER A 752 1.12 4.62 14.02
N LEU A 753 1.29 5.94 14.16
CA LEU A 753 0.18 6.90 14.11
C LEU A 753 -0.55 6.84 12.76
N SER A 754 0.16 6.73 11.65
CA SER A 754 -0.47 6.61 10.32
C SER A 754 -1.36 5.36 10.17
N ILE A 755 -0.99 4.26 10.83
CA ILE A 755 -1.79 3.03 10.86
C ILE A 755 -3.02 3.23 11.75
N VAL A 756 -2.85 3.90 12.89
CA VAL A 756 -3.96 4.28 13.78
C VAL A 756 -4.95 5.21 13.07
N GLU A 757 -4.49 6.21 12.31
CA GLU A 757 -5.34 7.09 11.49
C GLU A 757 -6.22 6.31 10.52
N ARG A 758 -5.63 5.32 9.84
CA ARG A 758 -6.36 4.42 8.93
C ARG A 758 -7.38 3.57 9.69
N ALA A 759 -6.98 3.01 10.83
CA ALA A 759 -7.84 2.18 11.67
C ALA A 759 -9.05 2.99 12.20
N LEU A 760 -8.83 4.21 12.67
CA LEU A 760 -9.89 5.13 13.13
C LEU A 760 -10.83 5.53 11.99
N SER A 761 -10.29 5.81 10.80
CA SER A 761 -11.08 6.17 9.61
C SER A 761 -12.02 5.03 9.18
N ILE A 762 -11.50 3.79 9.13
CA ILE A 762 -12.29 2.61 8.77
C ILE A 762 -13.37 2.34 9.82
N ASN A 763 -13.04 2.50 11.12
CA ASN A 763 -13.96 2.30 12.24
C ASN A 763 -14.91 3.49 12.49
N ARG A 764 -14.89 4.50 11.62
CA ARG A 764 -15.75 5.70 11.71
C ARG A 764 -15.63 6.42 13.06
N ILE A 765 -14.41 6.49 13.60
CA ILE A 765 -14.07 7.26 14.80
C ILE A 765 -13.44 8.57 14.32
N LYS A 766 -14.02 9.71 14.70
CA LYS A 766 -13.51 11.03 14.34
C LYS A 766 -12.28 11.36 15.18
N TYR A 767 -11.21 11.79 14.52
CA TYR A 767 -9.94 12.12 15.15
C TYR A 767 -9.32 13.37 14.53
N VAL A 768 -8.34 13.92 15.24
CA VAL A 768 -7.45 15.00 14.75
C VAL A 768 -6.00 14.61 14.96
N SER A 769 -5.14 15.09 14.06
CA SER A 769 -3.70 14.82 14.03
C SER A 769 -3.00 16.01 13.35
N PHE A 770 -1.83 16.41 13.84
CA PHE A 770 -1.04 17.50 13.25
C PHE A 770 -0.35 17.10 11.94
N ASP A 771 -0.12 15.80 11.70
CA ASP A 771 0.47 15.29 10.46
C ASP A 771 -0.56 15.22 9.31
N SER A 772 -1.85 15.34 9.62
CA SER A 772 -2.88 15.52 8.60
C SER A 772 -2.66 16.87 7.92
N ASN A 773 -2.60 16.87 6.58
CA ASN A 773 -2.12 17.94 5.68
C ASN A 773 -2.94 19.27 5.70
N THR A 774 -3.49 19.64 6.85
CA THR A 774 -4.30 20.82 7.09
C THR A 774 -3.41 21.96 7.59
N LYS A 775 -3.35 23.04 6.81
CA LYS A 775 -2.65 24.31 7.13
C LYS A 775 -3.37 25.09 8.24
N SER A 776 -3.68 24.44 9.36
CA SER A 776 -4.48 25.00 10.43
C SER A 776 -3.63 25.07 11.70
N ASN A 777 -3.21 26.28 12.09
CA ASN A 777 -2.69 26.55 13.44
C ASN A 777 -3.77 26.37 14.54
N ASN A 778 -4.92 25.74 14.22
CA ASN A 778 -6.12 25.71 15.04
C ASN A 778 -6.65 24.29 15.33
N VAL A 779 -5.86 23.23 15.10
CA VAL A 779 -6.24 21.82 15.39
C VAL A 779 -6.66 21.63 16.86
N VAL A 780 -5.98 22.32 17.78
CA VAL A 780 -6.32 22.30 19.21
C VAL A 780 -7.66 22.99 19.46
N GLU A 781 -7.91 24.15 18.85
CA GLU A 781 -9.20 24.83 18.99
C GLU A 781 -10.34 24.01 18.39
N GLU A 782 -10.11 23.35 17.26
CA GLU A 782 -11.07 22.45 16.62
C GLU A 782 -11.42 21.29 17.53
N PHE A 783 -10.42 20.65 18.14
CA PHE A 783 -10.64 19.61 19.14
C PHE A 783 -11.44 20.11 20.35
N HIS A 784 -11.17 21.32 20.84
CA HIS A 784 -11.92 21.89 21.96
C HIS A 784 -13.37 22.25 21.57
N ARG A 785 -13.59 22.79 20.36
CA ARG A 785 -14.90 23.28 19.89
C ARG A 785 -15.84 22.19 19.40
N ASP A 786 -15.35 21.17 18.70
CA ASP A 786 -16.19 20.12 18.11
C ASP A 786 -16.34 18.93 19.10
N PRO A 787 -17.53 18.72 19.70
CA PRO A 787 -17.77 17.59 20.59
C PRO A 787 -17.83 16.23 19.86
N SER A 788 -17.90 16.21 18.53
CA SER A 788 -17.94 14.97 17.75
C SER A 788 -16.57 14.32 17.55
N ILE A 789 -15.48 15.05 17.84
CA ILE A 789 -14.11 14.54 17.77
C ILE A 789 -13.76 13.91 19.13
N SER A 790 -13.48 12.60 19.12
CA SER A 790 -13.25 11.84 20.34
C SER A 790 -11.78 11.48 20.57
N VAL A 791 -10.93 11.56 19.53
CA VAL A 791 -9.52 11.12 19.60
C VAL A 791 -8.57 12.21 19.10
N PHE A 792 -7.51 12.45 19.86
CA PHE A 792 -6.38 13.29 19.46
C PHE A 792 -5.12 12.43 19.30
N LEU A 793 -4.48 12.46 18.13
CA LEU A 793 -3.24 11.74 17.87
C LEU A 793 -2.03 12.66 18.05
N LEU A 794 -1.03 12.21 18.82
CA LEU A 794 0.12 13.04 19.15
C LEU A 794 1.43 12.25 19.06
N HIS A 795 2.42 12.79 18.34
CA HIS A 795 3.77 12.24 18.30
C HIS A 795 4.56 12.69 19.52
N ALA A 796 5.16 11.76 20.27
CA ALA A 796 5.84 12.07 21.54
C ALA A 796 7.04 13.03 21.37
N GLU A 797 7.90 12.81 20.36
CA GLU A 797 9.13 13.59 20.18
C GLU A 797 8.97 14.92 19.39
N ARG A 798 8.12 14.98 18.36
CA ARG A 798 8.10 16.11 17.40
C ARG A 798 7.43 17.37 17.91
N GLU A 799 6.58 17.27 18.93
CA GLU A 799 5.71 18.38 19.32
C GLU A 799 5.96 18.84 20.75
N SER A 800 7.17 19.32 21.03
CA SER A 800 7.59 19.87 22.33
C SER A 800 7.04 21.28 22.63
N ALA A 801 6.09 21.80 21.84
CA ALA A 801 5.39 23.04 22.14
C ALA A 801 4.37 22.80 23.27
N GLY A 802 4.27 23.72 24.24
CA GLY A 802 3.47 23.59 25.47
C GLY A 802 1.96 23.52 25.26
N LEU A 803 1.47 22.47 24.60
CA LEU A 803 0.06 22.17 24.34
C LEU A 803 -0.65 21.78 25.65
N THR A 804 -1.88 22.28 25.81
CA THR A 804 -2.75 21.98 26.95
C THR A 804 -4.01 21.30 26.44
N LEU A 805 -4.23 20.04 26.85
CA LEU A 805 -5.33 19.16 26.42
C LEU A 805 -6.22 18.78 27.62
N THR A 806 -6.61 19.76 28.45
CA THR A 806 -7.43 19.53 29.65
C THR A 806 -8.84 19.01 29.35
N SER A 807 -9.28 18.98 28.08
CA SER A 807 -10.53 18.33 27.68
C SER A 807 -10.45 16.80 27.58
N CYS A 808 -9.25 16.22 27.57
CA CYS A 808 -9.06 14.76 27.52
C CYS A 808 -9.18 14.14 28.91
N GLU A 809 -9.75 12.94 28.99
CA GLU A 809 -9.91 12.17 30.24
C GLU A 809 -9.06 10.90 30.24
N VAL A 810 -8.73 10.38 29.04
CA VAL A 810 -8.02 9.11 28.89
C VAL A 810 -6.80 9.28 27.99
N VAL A 811 -5.66 8.78 28.46
CA VAL A 811 -4.38 8.78 27.77
C VAL A 811 -4.02 7.36 27.37
N HIS A 812 -3.75 7.13 26.09
CA HIS A 812 -3.26 5.86 25.56
C HIS A 812 -1.81 6.01 25.07
N LEU A 813 -0.88 5.27 25.67
CA LEU A 813 0.53 5.22 25.28
C LEU A 813 0.76 3.90 24.53
N LEU A 814 1.08 3.95 23.24
CA LEU A 814 1.20 2.73 22.42
C LEU A 814 2.45 1.89 22.71
N GLU A 815 3.46 2.46 23.37
CA GLU A 815 4.64 1.71 23.76
C GLU A 815 5.23 2.26 25.05
N PRO A 816 5.82 1.40 25.91
CA PRO A 816 6.63 1.87 27.03
C PRO A 816 7.93 2.49 26.51
N VAL A 817 8.38 3.55 27.18
CA VAL A 817 9.65 4.23 26.88
C VAL A 817 10.76 3.81 27.85
N LEU A 818 12.03 4.04 27.48
CA LEU A 818 13.16 3.75 28.37
C LEU A 818 13.29 4.82 29.47
N GLN A 819 12.93 6.07 29.15
CA GLN A 819 12.99 7.20 30.07
C GLN A 819 11.59 7.72 30.41
N HIS A 820 11.06 7.35 31.58
CA HIS A 820 9.73 7.73 32.07
C HIS A 820 9.46 9.25 32.08
N SER A 821 10.50 10.10 32.02
CA SER A 821 10.34 11.55 31.86
C SER A 821 9.55 11.93 30.59
N PHE A 822 9.69 11.17 29.50
CA PHE A 822 8.91 11.40 28.28
C PHE A 822 7.42 11.06 28.47
N GLU A 823 7.12 9.97 29.18
CA GLU A 823 5.74 9.59 29.52
C GLU A 823 5.08 10.61 30.44
N LEU A 824 5.77 11.05 31.49
CA LEU A 824 5.28 12.12 32.38
C LEU A 824 5.07 13.43 31.64
N GLN A 825 5.90 13.75 30.63
CA GLN A 825 5.68 14.91 29.78
C GLN A 825 4.38 14.79 28.99
N ALA A 826 4.13 13.62 28.39
CA ALA A 826 2.93 13.32 27.63
C ALA A 826 1.67 13.39 28.51
N ILE A 827 1.70 12.74 29.68
CA ILE A 827 0.62 12.75 30.67
C ILE A 827 0.35 14.18 31.17
N GLY A 828 1.39 14.96 31.44
CA GLY A 828 1.30 16.35 31.89
C GLY A 828 0.67 17.33 30.89
N ARG A 829 0.41 16.91 29.64
CA ARG A 829 -0.39 17.68 28.67
C ARG A 829 -1.89 17.60 28.95
N VAL A 830 -2.33 16.50 29.55
CA VAL A 830 -3.73 16.23 29.91
C VAL A 830 -3.97 16.53 31.38
N ASP A 831 -3.11 15.99 32.24
CA ASP A 831 -3.15 16.21 33.68
C ASP A 831 -2.45 17.52 34.04
N ARG A 832 -3.20 18.62 33.89
CA ARG A 832 -2.73 19.99 34.07
C ARG A 832 -3.74 20.82 34.85
N LEU A 833 -3.27 21.90 35.47
CA LEU A 833 -4.12 22.89 36.16
C LEU A 833 -5.27 23.33 35.24
N GLY A 834 -6.51 23.09 35.66
CA GLY A 834 -7.74 23.29 34.87
C GLY A 834 -8.47 22.00 34.47
N GLN A 835 -7.88 20.83 34.74
CA GLN A 835 -8.57 19.54 34.65
C GLN A 835 -9.52 19.36 35.85
N ASN A 836 -10.79 19.07 35.57
CA ASN A 836 -11.82 18.89 36.59
C ASN A 836 -12.30 17.43 36.70
N LYS A 837 -11.82 16.54 35.82
CA LYS A 837 -12.21 15.13 35.75
C LYS A 837 -11.02 14.22 36.05
N GLU A 838 -11.30 13.05 36.60
CA GLU A 838 -10.30 12.01 36.82
C GLU A 838 -9.63 11.61 35.49
N THR A 839 -8.32 11.40 35.53
CA THR A 839 -7.54 11.06 34.34
C THR A 839 -7.06 9.62 34.43
N THR A 840 -7.32 8.82 33.40
CA THR A 840 -6.83 7.44 33.31
C THR A 840 -5.77 7.29 32.22
N VAL A 841 -4.62 6.70 32.56
CA VAL A 841 -3.52 6.43 31.63
C VAL A 841 -3.41 4.94 31.38
N TYR A 842 -3.29 4.55 30.12
CA TYR A 842 -3.11 3.17 29.68
C TYR A 842 -1.80 3.05 28.88
N CYS A 843 -0.85 2.28 29.39
CA CYS A 843 0.39 1.95 28.70
C CYS A 843 0.28 0.56 28.08
N TYR A 844 0.31 0.48 26.76
CA TYR A 844 0.19 -0.77 26.00
C TYR A 844 1.55 -1.43 25.86
N ALA A 845 1.69 -2.65 26.38
CA ALA A 845 2.94 -3.39 26.35
C ALA A 845 2.74 -4.81 25.82
N THR A 846 3.57 -5.22 24.87
CA THR A 846 3.54 -6.59 24.34
C THR A 846 4.26 -7.56 25.27
N MET A 847 3.53 -8.58 25.73
CA MET A 847 4.08 -9.59 26.63
C MET A 847 5.11 -10.46 25.92
N GLU A 848 6.06 -11.02 26.67
CA GLU A 848 7.16 -11.86 26.13
C GLU A 848 8.09 -11.20 25.10
N THR A 849 8.05 -9.86 24.99
CA THR A 849 8.93 -9.08 24.09
C THR A 849 9.88 -8.15 24.86
N VAL A 850 10.65 -7.34 24.12
CA VAL A 850 11.51 -6.29 24.67
C VAL A 850 10.72 -5.25 25.47
N GLU A 851 9.45 -4.99 25.16
CA GLU A 851 8.61 -4.04 25.90
C GLU A 851 8.36 -4.51 27.35
N ALA A 852 8.07 -5.80 27.55
CA ALA A 852 7.93 -6.37 28.88
C ALA A 852 9.24 -6.35 29.68
N ARG A 853 10.39 -6.48 28.99
CA ARG A 853 11.72 -6.35 29.62
C ARG A 853 12.01 -4.91 30.05
N ILE A 854 11.59 -3.92 29.26
CA ILE A 854 11.71 -2.49 29.60
C ILE A 854 10.90 -2.16 30.87
N LEU A 855 9.67 -2.67 30.97
CA LEU A 855 8.84 -2.48 32.17
C LEU A 855 9.47 -3.10 33.42
N SER A 856 9.95 -4.35 33.32
CA SER A 856 10.64 -5.03 34.44
C SER A 856 11.91 -4.27 34.86
N GLU A 857 12.70 -3.77 33.91
CA GLU A 857 13.87 -2.95 34.20
C GLU A 857 13.50 -1.63 34.90
N GLY A 858 12.37 -1.01 34.53
CA GLY A 858 11.83 0.18 35.19
C GLY A 858 11.50 -0.06 36.68
N VAL A 859 10.94 -1.23 37.00
CA VAL A 859 10.67 -1.66 38.37
C VAL A 859 11.96 -1.89 39.15
N ARG A 860 12.92 -2.60 38.56
CA ARG A 860 14.25 -2.86 39.17
C ARG A 860 15.00 -1.59 39.50
N ASN A 861 14.92 -0.60 38.61
CA ASN A 861 15.56 0.70 38.77
C ASN A 861 14.79 1.65 39.69
N GLY A 862 13.61 1.26 40.20
CA GLY A 862 12.76 2.11 41.05
C GLY A 862 12.23 3.35 40.34
N THR A 863 12.13 3.31 39.00
CA THR A 863 11.68 4.44 38.16
C THR A 863 10.31 4.22 37.54
N SER A 864 9.71 3.04 37.73
CA SER A 864 8.40 2.69 37.17
C SER A 864 7.30 3.58 37.78
N ILE A 865 6.50 4.17 36.89
CA ILE A 865 5.33 5.01 37.23
C ILE A 865 4.01 4.23 37.20
N TYR A 866 4.09 2.89 37.16
CA TYR A 866 2.95 1.99 37.04
C TYR A 866 2.88 0.99 38.19
N LEU A 867 3.36 1.34 39.38
CA LEU A 867 3.32 0.45 40.55
C LEU A 867 1.88 0.29 41.07
N ALA A 868 1.56 -0.90 41.62
CA ALA A 868 0.25 -1.17 42.21
C ALA A 868 0.02 -0.42 43.54
N ASP A 869 1.09 -0.07 44.27
CA ASP A 869 1.02 0.77 45.46
C ASP A 869 0.97 2.25 45.08
N ALA A 870 -0.19 2.88 45.31
CA ALA A 870 -0.43 4.29 45.01
C ALA A 870 0.52 5.24 45.76
N GLN A 871 0.97 4.90 46.97
CA GLN A 871 1.89 5.74 47.73
C GLN A 871 3.31 5.69 47.17
N GLU A 872 3.73 4.54 46.64
CA GLU A 872 5.04 4.41 46.00
C GLU A 872 5.06 5.08 44.62
N ASP A 873 4.00 4.94 43.82
CA ASP A 873 3.88 5.63 42.53
C ASP A 873 3.98 7.16 42.69
N GLU A 874 3.22 7.75 43.63
CA GLU A 874 3.28 9.19 43.91
C GLU A 874 4.68 9.64 44.36
N ARG A 875 5.39 8.83 45.17
CA ARG A 875 6.76 9.11 45.59
C ARG A 875 7.74 9.08 44.43
N VAL A 876 7.64 8.10 43.54
CA VAL A 876 8.49 8.00 42.34
C VAL A 876 8.27 9.21 41.45
N VAL A 877 7.01 9.56 41.18
CA VAL A 877 6.65 10.76 40.38
C VAL A 877 7.20 12.04 41.00
N ALA A 878 7.11 12.18 42.33
CA ALA A 878 7.60 13.36 43.04
C ALA A 878 9.14 13.47 43.06
N ALA A 879 9.85 12.34 42.99
CA ALA A 879 11.31 12.28 43.00
C ALA A 879 11.94 12.57 41.61
N MET A 880 11.17 12.54 40.53
CA MET A 880 11.68 12.80 39.17
C MET A 880 11.88 14.29 38.92
N GLU A 881 13.07 14.67 38.42
CA GLU A 881 13.42 16.07 38.15
C GLU A 881 12.49 16.73 37.12
N ASN A 882 12.31 18.05 37.24
CA ASN A 882 11.42 18.84 36.37
C ASN A 882 11.70 18.60 34.87
N VAL A 883 10.69 18.03 34.19
CA VAL A 883 10.67 17.48 32.82
C VAL A 883 11.02 18.49 31.71
N ALA A 884 11.19 19.78 32.02
CA ALA A 884 11.49 20.83 31.04
C ALA A 884 12.88 20.68 30.37
N HIS A 885 13.84 20.01 31.02
CA HIS A 885 15.23 19.94 30.54
C HIS A 885 15.53 18.74 29.62
N ALA A 886 14.68 17.70 29.61
CA ALA A 886 14.88 16.46 28.85
C ALA A 886 14.62 16.63 27.34
N ALA A 887 13.73 17.55 26.95
CA ALA A 887 13.36 17.78 25.55
C ALA A 887 14.50 18.34 24.65
N GLN A 888 15.61 18.81 25.24
CA GLN A 888 16.75 19.35 24.49
C GLN A 888 17.77 18.29 24.05
N ARG A 889 17.66 17.03 24.53
CA ARG A 889 18.58 15.94 24.18
C ARG A 889 17.80 14.86 23.44
N GLY A 890 18.12 14.67 22.16
CA GLY A 890 17.25 13.95 21.22
C GLY A 890 16.82 12.56 21.64
N GLY A 891 15.56 12.23 21.31
CA GLY A 891 14.86 10.93 21.21
C GLY A 891 15.14 9.79 22.20
N ASP A 892 14.12 8.96 22.46
CA ASP A 892 14.11 7.88 23.47
C ASP A 892 15.23 6.82 23.28
N VAL A 893 15.89 6.80 22.11
CA VAL A 893 17.00 5.88 21.79
C VAL A 893 18.23 6.61 21.22
N THR A 894 18.29 7.96 21.26
CA THR A 894 19.30 8.73 20.48
C THR A 894 20.40 9.44 21.28
N THR A 895 20.61 9.18 22.57
CA THR A 895 21.76 9.77 23.28
C THR A 895 22.54 8.83 24.21
N ASN A 896 23.86 9.00 24.17
CA ASN A 896 24.95 8.23 24.78
C ASN A 896 24.98 8.22 26.33
N VAL A 897 23.85 8.01 27.02
CA VAL A 897 23.82 8.10 28.50
C VAL A 897 23.20 6.87 29.20
N VAL A 898 22.61 5.93 28.46
CA VAL A 898 22.17 4.65 29.05
C VAL A 898 23.27 3.60 28.85
N ASN A 899 23.65 2.90 29.93
CA ASN A 899 24.65 1.82 29.92
C ASN A 899 24.38 0.86 28.74
N ALA A 900 25.31 0.78 27.78
CA ALA A 900 25.18 -0.11 26.62
C ALA A 900 24.93 -1.56 27.06
N ASP A 901 25.49 -1.95 28.21
CA ASP A 901 25.31 -3.26 28.83
C ASP A 901 23.87 -3.51 29.31
N GLN A 902 23.18 -2.50 29.83
CA GLN A 902 21.77 -2.62 30.21
C GLN A 902 20.87 -2.79 28.99
N MET A 903 21.13 -2.03 27.92
CA MET A 903 20.39 -2.18 26.66
C MET A 903 20.67 -3.52 25.98
N LEU A 904 21.89 -4.04 26.10
CA LEU A 904 22.27 -5.34 25.56
C LEU A 904 21.52 -6.48 26.28
N LYS A 905 21.34 -6.40 27.60
CA LYS A 905 20.53 -7.35 28.38
C LYS A 905 19.06 -7.41 27.95
N LEU A 906 18.52 -6.32 27.40
CA LEU A 906 17.15 -6.31 26.87
C LEU A 906 17.01 -7.13 25.58
N ILE A 907 18.10 -7.35 24.84
CA ILE A 907 18.10 -8.07 23.56
C ILE A 907 18.63 -9.50 23.72
N MET A 908 19.71 -9.70 24.47
CA MET A 908 20.29 -11.01 24.79
C MET A 908 19.37 -11.83 25.67
#